data_AF-A0A2V5I4N4-F1
#
_entry.id   AF-A0A2V5I4N4-F1
#
_cell.length_a   1.000
_cell.length_b   1.000
_cell.length_c   1.000
_cell.angle_alpha   90.00
_cell.angle_beta   90.00
_cell.angle_gamma   90.00
#
_symmetry.space_group_name_H-M   'P 1'
#
loop_
_entity.id
_entity.type
_entity.pdbx_description
1 polymer ?
#
loop_
_entity_poly.entity_id
_entity_poly.type
_entity_poly.pdbx_seq_one_letter_code
_entity_poly.pdbx_strand_id
1 'polypeptide(L)'
;MRLSISCDSCRRSKVKCVHDSQPPCRRCHRLNRDDTCVLTDPRSPAAIRTPRSRQSTTPYPSSTLRRASRASDVSAELSSPVMSGTPATPIAALSTATLINACDIYRKRFPVVNFLHYPSLIADLSNDLASVDPVFLASLLSLCVRFMSDDDLAPEETYATYARTQLAHRAFEAPSLYLAQSLVMLSLYEWGSGHPYRAWMYSGMATYMLQTLLKTADDSMEHNPEDFHAAPQTQIAYEQLVRTYWCCFAQDCELSSGARQHIALSFRQILVPLPISDQDFTFGRVCPTRLMPRDMTQGSSSRVKGLLTIDRGLSIVTRGFDIFVRILRFANENRRGRAGGDSVGMWTTLKGELDEWRELQDVTVRFPETSAQAHVALGYGELFAYINLVYFMSRLFLYRDSFLSTHPPAPAPATVTDTDSDPDKALAHLFTAAQHIGSIIAALDASGTPVITSYAGYSVFVAAHINMYGSVVPARYPGGRARAEHEKKRNFDYLERLCRYWVVGHSWWRTLQEANRFYSTARLPGSLSGTNAASSAERSMERPDHLTLAGTLDEYGDIRVERPEISAARSRGGEGDARAEVDTGGSDSRAARGSGAVAAEGLVSQVPTTAGVSSAGTATADYVEPQLGSEMVQWPFLDENWSLGFDLGFDAAWPGLG
;
A
#
# COMPACT_ATOMS: atom_id res chain seq x y z
N MET A 1 25.41 40.26 3.59
CA MET A 1 24.69 39.63 2.46
C MET A 1 24.31 40.73 1.47
N ARG A 2 24.37 40.51 0.15
CA ARG A 2 23.82 41.48 -0.84
C ARG A 2 22.32 41.22 -1.00
N LEU A 3 21.49 42.25 -0.93
CA LEU A 3 20.02 42.13 -1.01
C LEU A 3 19.57 41.93 -2.47
N SER A 4 18.55 41.09 -2.68
CA SER A 4 17.98 40.77 -3.99
C SER A 4 16.91 41.79 -4.40
N ILE A 5 17.38 42.95 -4.88
CA ILE A 5 16.52 43.97 -5.50
C ILE A 5 15.78 43.37 -6.71
N SER A 6 14.56 43.82 -7.01
CA SER A 6 13.79 43.37 -8.17
C SER A 6 12.82 44.45 -8.63
N CYS A 7 12.46 44.48 -9.92
CA CYS A 7 11.43 45.41 -10.41
C CYS A 7 10.02 44.86 -10.17
N ASP A 8 9.07 45.78 -9.95
CA ASP A 8 7.66 45.49 -9.70
C ASP A 8 7.03 44.61 -10.78
N SER A 9 7.39 44.82 -12.06
CA SER A 9 6.89 44.03 -13.20
C SER A 9 7.29 42.55 -13.08
N CYS A 10 8.56 42.26 -12.80
CA CYS A 10 9.05 40.89 -12.59
C CYS A 10 8.48 40.27 -11.30
N ARG A 11 8.36 41.07 -10.23
CA ARG A 11 7.81 40.64 -8.93
C ARG A 11 6.33 40.24 -9.04
N ARG A 12 5.49 41.07 -9.65
CA ARG A 12 4.07 40.76 -9.93
C ARG A 12 3.93 39.56 -10.87
N SER A 13 4.84 39.42 -11.84
CA SER A 13 4.91 38.27 -12.74
C SER A 13 5.48 36.99 -12.09
N LYS A 14 5.91 37.02 -10.82
CA LYS A 14 6.61 35.92 -10.11
C LYS A 14 7.83 35.33 -10.86
N VAL A 15 8.61 36.15 -11.57
CA VAL A 15 9.80 35.69 -12.32
C VAL A 15 11.11 36.34 -11.85
N LYS A 16 12.23 35.64 -12.10
CA LYS A 16 13.58 36.11 -11.80
C LYS A 16 13.90 37.42 -12.54
N CYS A 17 14.10 38.49 -11.77
CA CYS A 17 14.59 39.77 -12.27
C CYS A 17 16.10 39.65 -12.52
N VAL A 18 16.58 39.95 -13.73
CA VAL A 18 18.00 39.91 -14.09
C VAL A 18 18.41 41.30 -14.60
N HIS A 19 19.32 41.94 -13.87
CA HIS A 19 19.75 43.32 -14.07
C HIS A 19 21.11 43.54 -13.38
N ASP A 20 21.88 44.48 -13.89
CA ASP A 20 23.25 44.76 -13.42
C ASP A 20 23.22 45.93 -12.40
N SER A 21 22.41 45.75 -11.34
CA SER A 21 22.07 46.72 -10.29
C SER A 21 21.36 48.03 -10.73
N GLN A 22 21.26 48.31 -12.04
CA GLN A 22 20.49 49.43 -12.59
C GLN A 22 19.31 48.95 -13.45
N PRO A 23 18.26 49.77 -13.63
CA PRO A 23 17.24 49.53 -14.64
C PRO A 23 17.73 49.94 -16.04
N PRO A 24 17.14 49.40 -17.12
CA PRO A 24 16.07 48.38 -17.12
C PRO A 24 16.60 46.95 -16.94
N CYS A 25 15.75 46.06 -16.45
CA CYS A 25 16.07 44.63 -16.38
C CYS A 25 15.89 43.93 -17.75
N ARG A 26 16.61 42.83 -17.99
CA ARG A 26 16.60 42.07 -19.27
C ARG A 26 15.25 41.50 -19.69
N ARG A 27 14.21 41.58 -18.84
CA ARG A 27 12.81 41.25 -19.20
C ARG A 27 12.02 42.48 -19.63
N CYS A 28 12.23 43.65 -19.03
CA CYS A 28 11.56 44.89 -19.47
C CYS A 28 12.08 45.34 -20.84
N HIS A 29 13.39 45.23 -21.06
CA HIS A 29 14.02 45.59 -22.34
C HIS A 29 13.56 44.69 -23.51
N ARG A 30 13.36 43.39 -23.27
CA ARG A 30 12.77 42.49 -24.27
C ARG A 30 11.26 42.67 -24.48
N LEU A 31 10.63 43.53 -23.70
CA LEU A 31 9.20 43.87 -23.81
C LEU A 31 8.98 45.34 -24.19
N ASN A 32 10.05 46.08 -24.52
CA ASN A 32 10.05 47.53 -24.79
C ASN A 32 9.31 48.32 -23.70
N ARG A 33 9.68 48.09 -22.44
CA ARG A 33 9.04 48.68 -21.23
C ARG A 33 10.04 49.31 -20.27
N ASP A 34 11.13 49.84 -20.80
CA ASP A 34 12.29 50.28 -20.02
C ASP A 34 11.97 51.46 -19.11
N ASP A 35 11.23 52.44 -19.61
CA ASP A 35 10.69 53.61 -18.90
C ASP A 35 9.87 53.24 -17.65
N THR A 36 9.31 52.03 -17.61
CA THR A 36 8.46 51.54 -16.50
C THR A 36 9.22 50.64 -15.52
N CYS A 37 10.50 50.36 -15.76
CA CYS A 37 11.27 49.38 -15.02
C CYS A 37 11.94 49.95 -13.76
N VAL A 38 11.17 50.31 -12.73
CA VAL A 38 11.75 50.71 -11.43
C VAL A 38 12.18 49.49 -10.62
N LEU A 39 13.45 49.44 -10.18
CA LEU A 39 13.95 48.45 -9.22
C LEU A 39 13.61 48.90 -7.79
N THR A 40 12.88 48.07 -7.02
CA THR A 40 12.43 48.42 -5.67
C THR A 40 12.99 47.44 -4.63
N ASP A 41 13.40 47.94 -3.46
CA ASP A 41 13.70 47.09 -2.30
C ASP A 41 12.37 46.75 -1.58
N PRO A 42 12.04 45.47 -1.34
CA PRO A 42 10.81 45.07 -0.65
C PRO A 42 10.74 45.50 0.83
N ARG A 43 11.79 46.10 1.42
CA ARG A 43 11.84 46.57 2.81
C ARG A 43 11.76 48.09 2.98
N SER A 44 11.53 48.87 1.91
CA SER A 44 11.41 50.34 1.99
C SER A 44 9.97 50.80 2.32
N PRO A 45 9.71 51.44 3.49
CA PRO A 45 8.36 51.75 3.95
C PRO A 45 7.97 53.22 3.70
N ALA A 46 7.93 53.67 2.43
CA ALA A 46 7.70 55.09 2.12
C ALA A 46 6.94 55.37 0.81
N ALA A 47 5.63 55.05 0.75
CA ALA A 47 4.61 55.76 -0.07
C ALA A 47 3.19 55.17 0.08
N ILE A 48 2.47 55.48 1.18
CA ILE A 48 1.01 55.32 1.22
C ILE A 48 0.35 56.69 1.16
N ARG A 49 -0.33 57.00 0.04
CA ARG A 49 -1.43 57.97 -0.01
C ARG A 49 -2.55 57.46 -0.94
N THR A 50 -3.78 57.70 -0.52
CA THR A 50 -5.06 57.20 -1.06
C THR A 50 -5.96 58.40 -1.42
N PRO A 51 -7.28 58.31 -1.73
CA PRO A 51 -8.16 57.21 -2.22
C PRO A 51 -9.10 57.64 -3.42
N ARG A 52 -10.08 56.77 -3.77
CA ARG A 52 -11.53 57.10 -4.03
C ARG A 52 -12.14 57.14 -5.48
N SER A 53 -12.70 55.99 -5.88
CA SER A 53 -14.12 55.75 -6.34
C SER A 53 -14.84 56.46 -7.52
N ARG A 54 -15.14 55.65 -8.57
CA ARG A 54 -16.40 55.52 -9.39
C ARG A 54 -16.88 56.60 -10.40
N GLN A 55 -17.67 56.09 -11.38
CA GLN A 55 -18.44 56.72 -12.49
C GLN A 55 -17.58 57.22 -13.70
N SER A 56 -17.83 56.94 -14.99
CA SER A 56 -18.89 56.32 -15.84
C SER A 56 -19.81 57.27 -16.64
N THR A 57 -19.44 57.58 -17.90
CA THR A 57 -20.37 57.82 -19.05
C THR A 57 -19.63 57.83 -20.41
N THR A 58 -20.34 57.57 -21.51
CA THR A 58 -19.87 57.50 -22.93
C THR A 58 -20.32 58.72 -23.77
N PRO A 59 -19.82 58.96 -25.02
CA PRO A 59 -20.53 58.46 -26.22
C PRO A 59 -19.67 58.14 -27.50
N TYR A 60 -20.36 57.71 -28.56
CA TYR A 60 -19.96 57.30 -29.94
C TYR A 60 -19.88 58.51 -30.94
N PRO A 61 -19.72 58.42 -32.32
CA PRO A 61 -19.75 57.28 -33.27
C PRO A 61 -18.79 57.25 -34.53
N SER A 62 -18.92 56.19 -35.35
CA SER A 62 -18.91 56.13 -36.86
C SER A 62 -17.65 56.01 -37.77
N SER A 63 -17.52 54.81 -38.41
CA SER A 63 -17.21 54.52 -39.86
C SER A 63 -15.88 55.03 -40.53
N THR A 64 -15.22 54.37 -41.51
CA THR A 64 -15.67 53.62 -42.72
C THR A 64 -14.62 52.66 -43.38
N LEU A 65 -15.09 51.58 -44.02
CA LEU A 65 -14.70 50.97 -45.33
C LEU A 65 -13.30 50.32 -45.66
N ARG A 66 -13.39 49.09 -46.21
CA ARG A 66 -12.54 48.39 -47.23
C ARG A 66 -11.09 47.97 -46.83
N ARG A 67 -10.42 46.93 -47.37
CA ARG A 67 -10.59 45.69 -48.21
C ARG A 67 -9.10 45.26 -48.46
N ALA A 68 -8.62 44.01 -48.54
CA ALA A 68 -9.13 42.84 -49.25
C ALA A 68 -8.63 41.46 -48.74
N SER A 69 -9.39 40.42 -49.12
CA SER A 69 -9.11 38.96 -49.30
C SER A 69 -7.65 38.52 -49.55
N ARG A 70 -7.23 37.26 -49.31
CA ARG A 70 -7.94 35.94 -49.40
C ARG A 70 -7.53 35.02 -48.22
N ALA A 71 -8.29 34.07 -47.65
CA ALA A 71 -9.44 33.23 -48.07
C ALA A 71 -9.07 31.89 -48.77
N SER A 72 -9.29 30.78 -48.04
CA SER A 72 -9.55 29.40 -48.50
C SER A 72 -10.19 28.63 -47.33
N ASP A 73 -11.45 28.21 -47.46
CA ASP A 73 -12.23 27.50 -46.43
C ASP A 73 -12.19 25.98 -46.56
N VAL A 74 -12.37 25.26 -45.45
CA VAL A 74 -13.31 24.12 -45.38
C VAL A 74 -14.01 24.17 -44.02
N SER A 75 -15.34 24.09 -44.01
CA SER A 75 -16.17 24.20 -42.80
C SER A 75 -16.35 22.86 -42.07
N ALA A 76 -16.54 22.92 -40.76
CA ALA A 76 -17.13 21.83 -39.95
C ALA A 76 -18.29 22.41 -39.12
N GLU A 77 -19.44 21.73 -39.11
CA GLU A 77 -20.69 22.26 -38.55
C GLU A 77 -20.76 22.13 -37.03
N LEU A 78 -21.11 23.22 -36.33
CA LEU A 78 -21.41 23.16 -34.90
C LEU A 78 -22.84 22.62 -34.68
N SER A 79 -22.94 21.34 -34.36
CA SER A 79 -24.10 20.81 -33.65
C SER A 79 -23.94 21.05 -32.14
N SER A 80 -24.56 22.11 -31.64
CA SER A 80 -24.50 22.49 -30.22
C SER A 80 -25.19 21.44 -29.33
N PRO A 81 -24.51 20.85 -28.32
CA PRO A 81 -25.17 20.03 -27.32
C PRO A 81 -26.04 20.91 -26.41
N VAL A 82 -27.32 20.55 -26.29
CA VAL A 82 -28.27 21.21 -25.38
C VAL A 82 -27.85 20.92 -23.93
N MET A 83 -27.70 21.95 -23.10
CA MET A 83 -27.51 21.78 -21.65
C MET A 83 -28.72 21.06 -21.06
N SER A 84 -28.52 19.82 -20.63
CA SER A 84 -29.58 18.91 -20.17
C SER A 84 -29.21 18.30 -18.83
N GLY A 85 -29.82 18.85 -17.76
CA GLY A 85 -29.76 18.33 -16.41
C GLY A 85 -28.48 18.65 -15.62
N THR A 86 -28.64 18.89 -14.32
CA THR A 86 -27.64 18.44 -13.34
C THR A 86 -27.52 16.92 -13.44
N PRO A 87 -26.31 16.32 -13.41
CA PRO A 87 -26.18 14.87 -13.40
C PRO A 87 -26.88 14.31 -12.16
N ALA A 88 -27.85 13.41 -12.37
CA ALA A 88 -28.59 12.78 -11.27
C ALA A 88 -27.62 12.05 -10.34
N THR A 89 -27.78 12.20 -9.02
CA THR A 89 -26.93 11.48 -8.07
C THR A 89 -27.33 9.99 -8.09
N PRO A 90 -26.37 9.05 -8.05
CA PRO A 90 -26.69 7.61 -8.14
C PRO A 90 -27.41 7.07 -6.90
N ILE A 91 -27.63 7.93 -5.89
CA ILE A 91 -28.32 7.63 -4.62
C ILE A 91 -29.77 8.08 -4.63
N ALA A 92 -30.17 9.04 -5.49
CA ALA A 92 -31.51 9.64 -5.46
C ALA A 92 -32.66 8.67 -5.76
N ALA A 93 -32.37 7.50 -6.32
CA ALA A 93 -33.33 6.43 -6.58
C ALA A 93 -33.36 5.34 -5.48
N LEU A 94 -32.41 5.35 -4.53
CA LEU A 94 -32.24 4.27 -3.57
C LEU A 94 -33.16 4.43 -2.35
N SER A 95 -33.66 3.31 -1.83
CA SER A 95 -34.50 3.31 -0.63
C SER A 95 -33.66 3.51 0.64
N THR A 96 -34.27 4.12 1.67
CA THR A 96 -33.69 4.19 3.02
C THR A 96 -33.32 2.79 3.56
N ALA A 97 -34.09 1.75 3.22
CA ALA A 97 -33.80 0.38 3.64
C ALA A 97 -32.53 -0.18 2.96
N THR A 98 -32.34 0.10 1.66
CA THR A 98 -31.12 -0.26 0.91
C THR A 98 -29.89 0.45 1.50
N LEU A 99 -30.02 1.73 1.87
CA LEU A 99 -28.94 2.51 2.50
C LEU A 99 -28.61 2.03 3.93
N ILE A 100 -29.62 1.73 4.75
CA ILE A 100 -29.41 1.14 6.08
C ILE A 100 -28.74 -0.24 5.95
N ASN A 101 -29.14 -1.07 4.98
CA ASN A 101 -28.48 -2.35 4.69
C ASN A 101 -26.99 -2.15 4.31
N ALA A 102 -26.67 -1.13 3.51
CA ALA A 102 -25.27 -0.78 3.21
C ALA A 102 -24.49 -0.37 4.48
N CYS A 103 -25.07 0.43 5.38
CA CYS A 103 -24.46 0.74 6.68
C CYS A 103 -24.26 -0.53 7.55
N ASP A 104 -25.24 -1.42 7.54
CA ASP A 104 -25.27 -2.65 8.33
C ASP A 104 -24.29 -3.72 7.79
N ILE A 105 -24.00 -3.69 6.48
CA ILE A 105 -22.90 -4.43 5.83
C ILE A 105 -21.55 -3.79 6.18
N TYR A 106 -21.41 -2.46 6.05
CA TYR A 106 -20.14 -1.77 6.28
C TYR A 106 -19.53 -2.09 7.64
N ARG A 107 -20.32 -1.90 8.71
CA ARG A 107 -19.87 -2.14 10.09
C ARG A 107 -19.47 -3.60 10.38
N LYS A 108 -19.96 -4.56 9.60
CA LYS A 108 -19.65 -6.00 9.72
C LYS A 108 -18.43 -6.40 8.89
N ARG A 109 -18.31 -5.87 7.67
CA ARG A 109 -17.30 -6.23 6.66
C ARG A 109 -16.01 -5.42 6.72
N PHE A 110 -16.05 -4.24 7.34
CA PHE A 110 -14.93 -3.31 7.37
C PHE A 110 -14.63 -2.79 8.80
N PRO A 111 -14.50 -3.67 9.81
CA PRO A 111 -14.43 -3.26 11.21
C PRO A 111 -13.20 -2.40 11.56
N VAL A 112 -12.09 -2.55 10.82
CA VAL A 112 -10.86 -1.75 11.01
C VAL A 112 -11.05 -0.27 10.62
N VAL A 113 -12.03 0.03 9.75
CA VAL A 113 -12.39 1.39 9.37
C VAL A 113 -13.72 1.86 9.97
N ASN A 114 -14.32 1.10 10.90
CA ASN A 114 -15.65 1.41 11.44
C ASN A 114 -15.66 2.60 12.42
N PHE A 115 -15.75 3.81 11.86
CA PHE A 115 -15.95 5.07 12.58
C PHE A 115 -17.44 5.49 12.70
N LEU A 116 -18.39 4.65 12.28
CA LEU A 116 -19.81 5.00 12.22
C LEU A 116 -20.48 4.98 13.59
N HIS A 117 -21.08 6.09 14.02
CA HIS A 117 -22.07 6.04 15.10
C HIS A 117 -23.39 5.54 14.52
N TYR A 118 -23.50 4.21 14.39
CA TYR A 118 -24.61 3.54 13.72
C TYR A 118 -26.01 4.01 14.19
N PRO A 119 -26.29 4.20 15.51
CA PRO A 119 -27.60 4.68 15.96
C PRO A 119 -27.99 6.07 15.46
N SER A 120 -27.04 7.01 15.33
CA SER A 120 -27.32 8.33 14.74
C SER A 120 -27.55 8.19 13.24
N LEU A 121 -26.65 7.52 12.52
CA LEU A 121 -26.73 7.42 11.06
C LEU A 121 -28.04 6.78 10.58
N ILE A 122 -28.54 5.74 11.25
CA ILE A 122 -29.85 5.16 10.89
C ILE A 122 -31.03 6.05 11.27
N ALA A 123 -30.90 6.88 12.31
CA ALA A 123 -31.94 7.87 12.67
C ALA A 123 -31.98 9.00 11.63
N ASP A 124 -30.82 9.55 11.26
CA ASP A 124 -30.67 10.59 10.24
C ASP A 124 -31.26 10.11 8.89
N LEU A 125 -30.86 8.92 8.43
CA LEU A 125 -31.39 8.27 7.21
C LEU A 125 -32.90 8.00 7.26
N SER A 126 -33.48 7.78 8.45
CA SER A 126 -34.91 7.51 8.63
C SER A 126 -35.76 8.78 8.76
N ASN A 127 -35.17 9.88 9.24
CA ASN A 127 -35.85 11.15 9.47
C ASN A 127 -35.79 12.06 8.24
N ASP A 128 -34.59 12.24 7.67
CA ASP A 128 -34.35 13.04 6.47
C ASP A 128 -33.10 12.56 5.73
N LEU A 129 -33.29 11.88 4.61
CA LEU A 129 -32.19 11.42 3.75
C LEU A 129 -31.32 12.57 3.22
N ALA A 130 -31.84 13.80 3.11
CA ALA A 130 -31.06 14.95 2.67
C ALA A 130 -30.10 15.49 3.74
N SER A 131 -30.19 15.02 4.99
CA SER A 131 -29.26 15.37 6.07
C SER A 131 -27.91 14.66 5.99
N VAL A 132 -27.82 13.56 5.23
CA VAL A 132 -26.59 12.76 5.07
C VAL A 132 -25.92 13.10 3.74
N ASP A 133 -24.61 13.37 3.76
CA ASP A 133 -23.87 13.82 2.57
C ASP A 133 -23.87 12.73 1.46
N PRO A 134 -24.31 13.03 0.22
CA PRO A 134 -24.36 12.04 -0.85
C PRO A 134 -22.98 11.54 -1.28
N VAL A 135 -21.91 12.29 -1.03
CA VAL A 135 -20.53 11.82 -1.28
C VAL A 135 -20.18 10.69 -0.32
N PHE A 136 -20.60 10.81 0.94
CA PHE A 136 -20.40 9.79 1.97
C PHE A 136 -21.20 8.52 1.65
N LEU A 137 -22.48 8.65 1.24
CA LEU A 137 -23.29 7.49 0.84
C LEU A 137 -22.74 6.80 -0.42
N ALA A 138 -22.15 7.54 -1.36
CA ALA A 138 -21.50 6.94 -2.53
C ALA A 138 -20.21 6.18 -2.15
N SER A 139 -19.36 6.75 -1.29
CA SER A 139 -18.18 6.05 -0.77
C SER A 139 -18.52 4.83 0.10
N LEU A 140 -19.67 4.85 0.79
CA LEU A 140 -20.20 3.70 1.51
C LEU A 140 -20.64 2.58 0.55
N LEU A 141 -21.41 2.94 -0.49
CA LEU A 141 -21.94 1.99 -1.47
C LEU A 141 -20.84 1.36 -2.33
N SER A 142 -19.81 2.11 -2.76
CA SER A 142 -18.69 1.54 -3.50
C SER A 142 -17.93 0.44 -2.74
N LEU A 143 -17.97 0.47 -1.40
CA LEU A 143 -17.48 -0.61 -0.56
C LEU A 143 -18.48 -1.76 -0.37
N CYS A 144 -19.78 -1.47 -0.28
CA CYS A 144 -20.80 -2.41 0.21
C CYS A 144 -21.58 -3.17 -0.88
N VAL A 145 -21.82 -2.61 -2.08
CA VAL A 145 -22.73 -3.24 -3.05
C VAL A 145 -22.26 -4.62 -3.54
N ARG A 146 -20.95 -4.88 -3.57
CA ARG A 146 -20.35 -6.21 -3.84
C ARG A 146 -20.77 -7.32 -2.84
N PHE A 147 -21.42 -6.95 -1.73
CA PHE A 147 -21.93 -7.87 -0.71
C PHE A 147 -23.47 -7.80 -0.57
N MET A 148 -24.15 -7.08 -1.46
CA MET A 148 -25.61 -6.93 -1.49
C MET A 148 -26.22 -7.90 -2.52
N SER A 149 -27.55 -8.01 -2.52
CA SER A 149 -28.33 -8.88 -3.43
C SER A 149 -29.61 -8.17 -3.86
N ASP A 150 -29.47 -6.87 -4.14
CA ASP A 150 -30.52 -5.93 -4.49
C ASP A 150 -30.27 -5.52 -5.95
N ASP A 151 -31.10 -6.03 -6.88
CA ASP A 151 -30.89 -5.94 -8.33
C ASP A 151 -31.03 -4.50 -8.88
N ASP A 152 -31.63 -3.58 -8.10
CA ASP A 152 -31.76 -2.16 -8.45
C ASP A 152 -30.46 -1.36 -8.18
N LEU A 153 -29.42 -1.98 -7.60
CA LEU A 153 -28.13 -1.35 -7.35
C LEU A 153 -27.28 -1.20 -8.62
N ALA A 154 -26.63 -0.04 -8.78
CA ALA A 154 -25.59 0.12 -9.77
C ALA A 154 -24.29 -0.62 -9.36
N PRO A 155 -23.37 -0.92 -10.30
CA PRO A 155 -22.04 -1.43 -9.96
C PRO A 155 -21.26 -0.48 -9.03
N GLU A 156 -20.35 -1.04 -8.23
CA GLU A 156 -19.55 -0.29 -7.25
C GLU A 156 -18.79 0.90 -7.86
N GLU A 157 -18.37 0.76 -9.12
CA GLU A 157 -17.62 1.76 -9.87
C GLU A 157 -18.47 2.99 -10.25
N THR A 158 -19.80 2.85 -10.33
CA THR A 158 -20.71 3.98 -10.52
C THR A 158 -20.72 4.89 -9.29
N TYR A 159 -20.82 4.29 -8.10
CA TYR A 159 -20.74 5.03 -6.84
C TYR A 159 -19.34 5.59 -6.59
N ALA A 160 -18.29 4.80 -6.85
CA ALA A 160 -16.91 5.26 -6.73
C ALA A 160 -16.60 6.44 -7.67
N THR A 161 -17.08 6.40 -8.92
CA THR A 161 -16.91 7.49 -9.88
C THR A 161 -17.57 8.78 -9.40
N TYR A 162 -18.82 8.71 -8.91
CA TYR A 162 -19.48 9.87 -8.32
C TYR A 162 -18.70 10.42 -7.11
N ALA A 163 -18.28 9.54 -6.19
CA ALA A 163 -17.48 9.92 -5.03
C ALA A 163 -16.15 10.60 -5.42
N ARG A 164 -15.39 10.04 -6.36
CA ARG A 164 -14.16 10.64 -6.90
C ARG A 164 -14.39 12.05 -7.44
N THR A 165 -15.41 12.22 -8.30
CA THR A 165 -15.71 13.51 -8.93
C THR A 165 -16.05 14.55 -7.88
N GLN A 166 -16.93 14.24 -6.93
CA GLN A 166 -17.30 15.19 -5.88
C GLN A 166 -16.13 15.49 -4.92
N LEU A 167 -15.36 14.49 -4.50
CA LEU A 167 -14.19 14.69 -3.65
C LEU A 167 -13.09 15.51 -4.34
N ALA A 168 -12.92 15.37 -5.66
CA ALA A 168 -12.00 16.21 -6.43
C ALA A 168 -12.48 17.67 -6.52
N HIS A 169 -13.77 17.91 -6.72
CA HIS A 169 -14.33 19.27 -6.69
C HIS A 169 -14.24 19.93 -5.31
N ARG A 170 -14.44 19.14 -4.25
CA ARG A 170 -14.49 19.60 -2.85
C ARG A 170 -13.13 19.56 -2.14
N ALA A 171 -12.05 19.20 -2.83
CA ALA A 171 -10.70 19.02 -2.28
C ALA A 171 -10.08 20.27 -1.62
N PHE A 172 -10.62 21.47 -1.93
CA PHE A 172 -10.19 22.75 -1.37
C PHE A 172 -11.30 23.49 -0.59
N GLU A 173 -12.39 22.79 -0.24
CA GLU A 173 -13.38 23.30 0.72
C GLU A 173 -12.83 23.28 2.15
N ALA A 174 -13.58 23.86 3.10
CA ALA A 174 -13.31 23.65 4.52
C ALA A 174 -13.43 22.15 4.86
N PRO A 175 -12.51 21.58 5.67
CA PRO A 175 -12.55 20.17 5.99
C PRO A 175 -13.84 19.83 6.75
N SER A 176 -14.46 18.70 6.41
CA SER A 176 -15.63 18.18 7.13
C SER A 176 -15.42 16.70 7.46
N LEU A 177 -16.06 16.24 8.54
CA LEU A 177 -15.94 14.85 8.96
C LEU A 177 -16.48 13.89 7.89
N TYR A 178 -17.60 14.24 7.24
CA TYR A 178 -18.15 13.47 6.12
C TYR A 178 -17.19 13.39 4.92
N LEU A 179 -16.49 14.47 4.55
CA LEU A 179 -15.49 14.42 3.47
C LEU A 179 -14.29 13.52 3.85
N ALA A 180 -13.78 13.64 5.07
CA ALA A 180 -12.69 12.79 5.56
C ALA A 180 -13.09 11.31 5.60
N GLN A 181 -14.29 10.98 6.09
CA GLN A 181 -14.83 9.62 6.11
C GLN A 181 -15.05 9.06 4.69
N SER A 182 -15.53 9.90 3.76
CA SER A 182 -15.68 9.54 2.34
C SER A 182 -14.33 9.21 1.69
N LEU A 183 -13.26 9.93 2.06
CA LEU A 183 -11.89 9.70 1.58
C LEU A 183 -11.29 8.41 2.15
N VAL A 184 -11.48 8.12 3.44
CA VAL A 184 -11.04 6.85 4.06
C VAL A 184 -11.71 5.65 3.36
N MET A 185 -13.03 5.71 3.17
CA MET A 185 -13.78 4.65 2.47
C MET A 185 -13.34 4.49 1.00
N LEU A 186 -13.21 5.60 0.25
CA LEU A 186 -12.78 5.55 -1.14
C LEU A 186 -11.32 5.09 -1.30
N SER A 187 -10.45 5.41 -0.34
CA SER A 187 -9.06 4.92 -0.31
C SER A 187 -9.02 3.39 -0.20
N LEU A 188 -9.87 2.78 0.65
CA LEU A 188 -9.99 1.33 0.76
C LEU A 188 -10.57 0.70 -0.52
N TYR A 189 -11.53 1.37 -1.17
CA TYR A 189 -12.05 0.96 -2.46
C TYR A 189 -10.97 0.92 -3.54
N GLU A 190 -10.21 2.02 -3.72
CA GLU A 190 -9.19 2.11 -4.75
C GLU A 190 -8.06 1.09 -4.52
N TRP A 191 -7.72 0.77 -3.26
CA TRP A 191 -6.77 -0.30 -2.92
C TRP A 191 -7.24 -1.68 -3.37
N GLY A 192 -8.46 -2.09 -2.99
CA GLY A 192 -9.04 -3.37 -3.39
C GLY A 192 -9.33 -3.48 -4.90
N SER A 193 -9.53 -2.34 -5.57
CA SER A 193 -9.69 -2.22 -7.02
C SER A 193 -8.36 -2.20 -7.79
N GLY A 194 -7.21 -2.26 -7.12
CA GLY A 194 -5.89 -2.31 -7.78
C GLY A 194 -5.32 -0.95 -8.20
N HIS A 195 -5.72 0.15 -7.55
CA HIS A 195 -5.21 1.51 -7.78
C HIS A 195 -4.43 2.05 -6.56
N PRO A 196 -3.29 1.44 -6.18
CA PRO A 196 -2.55 1.74 -4.95
C PRO A 196 -2.23 3.22 -4.73
N TYR A 197 -1.74 3.91 -5.77
CA TYR A 197 -1.41 5.33 -5.70
C TYR A 197 -2.62 6.21 -5.34
N ARG A 198 -3.82 5.91 -5.88
CA ARG A 198 -5.04 6.66 -5.54
C ARG A 198 -5.46 6.42 -4.10
N ALA A 199 -5.36 5.17 -3.64
CA ALA A 199 -5.63 4.83 -2.24
C ALA A 199 -4.74 5.65 -1.28
N TRP A 200 -3.44 5.73 -1.57
CA TRP A 200 -2.51 6.55 -0.79
C TRP A 200 -2.87 8.05 -0.82
N MET A 201 -3.13 8.62 -2.00
CA MET A 201 -3.50 10.03 -2.13
C MET A 201 -4.77 10.38 -1.35
N TYR A 202 -5.81 9.53 -1.38
CA TYR A 202 -7.02 9.73 -0.59
C TYR A 202 -6.80 9.56 0.93
N SER A 203 -5.91 8.65 1.35
CA SER A 203 -5.50 8.51 2.76
C SER A 203 -4.76 9.77 3.27
N GLY A 204 -3.85 10.32 2.46
CA GLY A 204 -3.15 11.57 2.77
C GLY A 204 -4.10 12.77 2.87
N MET A 205 -5.05 12.89 1.94
CA MET A 205 -6.10 13.93 1.99
C MET A 205 -6.96 13.81 3.25
N ALA A 206 -7.41 12.60 3.59
CA ALA A 206 -8.17 12.36 4.83
C ALA A 206 -7.35 12.75 6.07
N THR A 207 -6.07 12.36 6.13
CA THR A 207 -5.16 12.66 7.24
C THR A 207 -5.07 14.17 7.52
N TYR A 208 -4.87 15.00 6.49
CA TYR A 208 -4.78 16.46 6.66
C TYR A 208 -6.12 17.12 7.05
N MET A 209 -7.25 16.61 6.53
CA MET A 209 -8.58 17.06 6.98
C MET A 209 -8.79 16.73 8.46
N LEU A 210 -8.46 15.50 8.87
CA LEU A 210 -8.65 15.00 10.24
C LEU A 210 -7.75 15.73 11.24
N GLN A 211 -6.49 16.01 10.90
CA GLN A 211 -5.59 16.85 11.71
C GLN A 211 -6.17 18.25 11.95
N THR A 212 -6.78 18.85 10.91
CA THR A 212 -7.37 20.20 11.00
C THR A 212 -8.65 20.20 11.84
N LEU A 213 -9.48 19.16 11.71
CA LEU A 213 -10.68 18.97 12.52
C LEU A 213 -10.35 18.68 13.99
N LEU A 214 -9.33 17.85 14.26
CA LEU A 214 -8.84 17.57 15.61
C LEU A 214 -8.36 18.85 16.30
N LYS A 215 -7.49 19.64 15.65
CA LYS A 215 -7.10 20.95 16.20
C LYS A 215 -8.31 21.85 16.47
N THR A 216 -9.30 21.86 15.59
CA THR A 216 -10.52 22.67 15.77
C THR A 216 -11.33 22.20 16.99
N ALA A 217 -11.37 20.90 17.25
CA ALA A 217 -11.99 20.32 18.44
C ALA A 217 -11.19 20.65 19.71
N ASP A 218 -9.86 20.47 19.69
CA ASP A 218 -8.96 20.79 20.81
C ASP A 218 -9.05 22.28 21.19
N ASP A 219 -9.01 23.19 20.20
CA ASP A 219 -9.21 24.63 20.39
C ASP A 219 -10.59 24.92 21.01
N SER A 220 -11.64 24.21 20.58
CA SER A 220 -13.00 24.37 21.12
C SER A 220 -13.11 23.88 22.57
N MET A 221 -12.42 22.78 22.91
CA MET A 221 -12.34 22.23 24.27
C MET A 221 -11.59 23.16 25.23
N GLU A 222 -10.54 23.84 24.77
CA GLU A 222 -9.81 24.83 25.58
C GLU A 222 -10.66 26.08 25.86
N HIS A 223 -11.42 26.56 24.87
CA HIS A 223 -12.19 27.80 25.00
C HIS A 223 -13.55 27.63 25.69
N ASN A 224 -14.29 26.55 25.42
CA ASN A 224 -15.65 26.33 25.96
C ASN A 224 -15.83 24.87 26.48
N PRO A 225 -15.11 24.46 27.54
CA PRO A 225 -15.12 23.08 28.02
C PRO A 225 -16.50 22.62 28.53
N GLU A 226 -17.27 23.50 29.15
CA GLU A 226 -18.61 23.15 29.67
C GLU A 226 -19.58 22.81 28.53
N ASP A 227 -19.69 23.67 27.50
CA ASP A 227 -20.53 23.43 26.33
C ASP A 227 -20.13 22.17 25.55
N PHE A 228 -18.81 21.95 25.39
CA PHE A 228 -18.28 20.78 24.69
C PHE A 228 -18.66 19.46 25.39
N HIS A 229 -18.65 19.45 26.73
CA HIS A 229 -19.00 18.27 27.51
C HIS A 229 -20.51 18.15 27.81
N ALA A 230 -21.28 19.24 27.79
CA ALA A 230 -22.70 19.24 28.13
C ALA A 230 -23.58 18.47 27.12
N ALA A 231 -23.25 18.51 25.83
CA ALA A 231 -24.08 17.92 24.77
C ALA A 231 -23.58 16.51 24.35
N PRO A 232 -24.38 15.44 24.53
CA PRO A 232 -23.99 14.08 24.10
C PRO A 232 -23.65 13.99 22.61
N GLN A 233 -24.35 14.76 21.76
CA GLN A 233 -24.10 14.80 20.32
C GLN A 233 -22.69 15.33 19.98
N THR A 234 -22.17 16.29 20.74
CA THR A 234 -20.80 16.80 20.59
C THR A 234 -19.77 15.73 20.95
N GLN A 235 -20.03 14.96 22.01
CA GLN A 235 -19.16 13.85 22.41
C GLN A 235 -19.16 12.70 21.39
N ILE A 236 -20.32 12.38 20.81
CA ILE A 236 -20.46 11.39 19.72
C ILE A 236 -19.68 11.87 18.48
N ALA A 237 -19.84 13.12 18.07
CA ALA A 237 -19.13 13.69 16.93
C ALA A 237 -17.60 13.71 17.13
N TYR A 238 -17.14 14.02 18.35
CA TYR A 238 -15.71 13.93 18.70
C TYR A 238 -15.20 12.49 18.68
N GLU A 239 -15.97 11.52 19.18
CA GLU A 239 -15.58 10.11 19.11
C GLU A 239 -15.57 9.59 17.66
N GLN A 240 -16.50 10.02 16.81
CA GLN A 240 -16.45 9.73 15.37
C GLN A 240 -15.19 10.33 14.72
N LEU A 241 -14.79 11.55 15.08
CA LEU A 241 -13.56 12.18 14.61
C LEU A 241 -12.30 11.41 15.06
N VAL A 242 -12.21 11.07 16.35
CA VAL A 242 -11.11 10.26 16.92
C VAL A 242 -11.04 8.88 16.25
N ARG A 243 -12.18 8.20 16.08
CA ARG A 243 -12.23 6.91 15.38
C ARG A 243 -11.80 7.05 13.93
N THR A 244 -12.32 8.03 13.18
CA THR A 244 -11.95 8.25 11.78
C THR A 244 -10.44 8.49 11.63
N TYR A 245 -9.83 9.24 12.55
CA TYR A 245 -8.38 9.44 12.59
C TYR A 245 -7.60 8.12 12.80
N TRP A 246 -8.01 7.28 13.73
CA TRP A 246 -7.33 5.99 13.98
C TRP A 246 -7.58 4.93 12.91
N CYS A 247 -8.76 4.94 12.26
CA CYS A 247 -9.02 4.19 11.04
C CYS A 247 -8.06 4.62 9.93
N CYS A 248 -7.91 5.93 9.70
CA CYS A 248 -7.00 6.50 8.70
C CYS A 248 -5.53 6.16 8.99
N PHE A 249 -5.10 6.19 10.26
CA PHE A 249 -3.75 5.77 10.67
C PHE A 249 -3.49 4.28 10.39
N ALA A 250 -4.43 3.39 10.75
CA ALA A 250 -4.29 1.95 10.49
C ALA A 250 -4.24 1.66 8.98
N GLN A 251 -4.99 2.42 8.19
CA GLN A 251 -5.00 2.34 6.73
C GLN A 251 -3.72 2.90 6.09
N ASP A 252 -3.12 3.98 6.61
CA ASP A 252 -1.79 4.44 6.18
C ASP A 252 -0.70 3.39 6.46
N CYS A 253 -0.83 2.62 7.54
CA CYS A 253 0.03 1.48 7.85
C CYS A 253 -0.19 0.27 6.91
N GLU A 254 -1.45 -0.04 6.51
CA GLU A 254 -1.73 -1.07 5.50
C GLU A 254 -1.18 -0.66 4.12
N LEU A 255 -1.35 0.61 3.71
CA LEU A 255 -0.91 1.12 2.41
C LEU A 255 0.61 1.28 2.31
N SER A 256 1.26 1.79 3.38
CA SER A 256 2.72 1.94 3.43
C SER A 256 3.50 0.61 3.50
N SER A 257 2.81 -0.53 3.49
CA SER A 257 3.39 -1.87 3.65
C SER A 257 4.34 -2.30 2.50
N GLY A 258 4.05 -1.88 1.26
CA GLY A 258 4.83 -2.25 0.07
C GLY A 258 5.81 -1.18 -0.43
N ALA A 259 5.57 0.09 -0.12
CA ALA A 259 6.25 1.21 -0.76
C ALA A 259 7.45 1.75 0.05
N ARG A 260 8.41 2.40 -0.62
CA ARG A 260 9.48 3.21 0.03
C ARG A 260 8.97 4.56 0.57
N GLN A 261 7.71 4.61 1.01
CA GLN A 261 7.07 5.84 1.49
C GLN A 261 7.37 6.08 2.97
N HIS A 262 7.37 7.35 3.34
CA HIS A 262 7.34 7.74 4.74
C HIS A 262 5.90 7.63 5.25
N ILE A 263 5.66 6.72 6.19
CA ILE A 263 4.42 6.66 6.99
C ILE A 263 4.19 8.08 7.54
N ALA A 264 3.00 8.64 7.35
CA ALA A 264 2.75 10.06 7.60
C ALA A 264 2.77 10.42 9.10
N LEU A 265 2.62 9.42 9.97
CA LEU A 265 2.40 9.56 11.40
C LEU A 265 3.21 8.51 12.18
N SER A 266 3.76 8.89 13.34
CA SER A 266 4.43 7.98 14.27
C SER A 266 3.54 7.72 15.48
N PHE A 267 3.12 6.47 15.71
CA PHE A 267 2.18 6.11 16.79
C PHE A 267 2.58 6.67 18.16
N ARG A 268 3.88 6.68 18.46
CA ARG A 268 4.44 7.17 19.74
C ARG A 268 4.47 8.70 19.89
N GLN A 269 4.23 9.44 18.81
CA GLN A 269 4.24 10.92 18.78
C GLN A 269 2.83 11.52 18.67
N ILE A 270 1.80 10.69 18.47
CA ILE A 270 0.40 11.12 18.40
C ILE A 270 -0.11 11.50 19.79
N LEU A 271 -0.71 12.70 19.89
CA LEU A 271 -1.34 13.22 21.10
C LEU A 271 -2.88 13.07 21.11
N VAL A 272 -3.46 12.44 20.08
CA VAL A 272 -4.88 12.10 20.00
C VAL A 272 -5.17 10.92 20.96
N PRO A 273 -6.26 10.95 21.75
CA PRO A 273 -6.67 9.81 22.55
C PRO A 273 -7.08 8.63 21.67
N LEU A 274 -6.91 7.40 22.17
CA LEU A 274 -7.39 6.19 21.51
C LEU A 274 -8.93 6.07 21.65
N PRO A 275 -9.59 5.30 20.75
CA PRO A 275 -11.03 5.10 20.79
C PRO A 275 -11.56 4.57 22.13
N ILE A 276 -12.77 4.99 22.48
CA ILE A 276 -13.52 4.40 23.60
C ILE A 276 -14.13 3.06 23.19
N SER A 277 -14.68 2.34 24.17
CA SER A 277 -15.37 1.07 24.02
C SER A 277 -16.52 1.17 22.98
N ASP A 278 -16.71 0.18 22.12
CA ASP A 278 -17.79 0.15 21.13
C ASP A 278 -19.18 0.26 21.80
N GLN A 279 -19.35 -0.35 22.98
CA GLN A 279 -20.54 -0.16 23.81
C GLN A 279 -20.74 1.31 24.23
N ASP A 280 -19.70 1.96 24.78
CA ASP A 280 -19.83 3.33 25.29
C ASP A 280 -20.04 4.34 24.16
N PHE A 281 -19.39 4.13 23.01
CA PHE A 281 -19.65 4.88 21.78
C PHE A 281 -21.10 4.73 21.32
N THR A 282 -21.59 3.49 21.17
CA THR A 282 -22.96 3.18 20.72
C THR A 282 -24.06 3.77 21.61
N PHE A 283 -23.80 3.90 22.92
CA PHE A 283 -24.74 4.49 23.87
C PHE A 283 -24.44 5.96 24.22
N GLY A 284 -23.52 6.63 23.51
CA GLY A 284 -23.17 8.04 23.74
C GLY A 284 -22.66 8.35 25.16
N ARG A 285 -21.98 7.39 25.79
CA ARG A 285 -21.55 7.49 27.20
C ARG A 285 -20.22 8.21 27.35
N VAL A 286 -20.12 9.03 28.39
CA VAL A 286 -18.85 9.64 28.84
C VAL A 286 -17.89 8.54 29.29
N CYS A 287 -16.74 8.39 28.63
CA CYS A 287 -15.66 7.52 29.08
C CYS A 287 -14.76 8.30 30.08
N PRO A 288 -14.73 7.97 31.39
CA PRO A 288 -14.03 8.78 32.40
C PRO A 288 -12.49 8.77 32.30
N THR A 289 -11.94 7.85 31.50
CA THR A 289 -10.49 7.75 31.25
C THR A 289 -10.28 7.23 29.83
N ARG A 290 -9.86 8.11 28.92
CA ARG A 290 -9.41 7.74 27.57
C ARG A 290 -7.97 7.22 27.65
N LEU A 291 -7.68 6.13 26.96
CA LEU A 291 -6.31 5.60 26.82
C LEU A 291 -5.54 6.45 25.80
N MET A 292 -4.23 6.62 26.00
CA MET A 292 -3.32 7.29 25.06
C MET A 292 -2.42 6.26 24.36
N PRO A 293 -1.82 6.59 23.20
CA PRO A 293 -0.87 5.70 22.51
C PRO A 293 0.29 5.20 23.38
N ARG A 294 0.81 6.06 24.28
CA ARG A 294 1.85 5.71 25.26
C ARG A 294 1.42 4.64 26.29
N ASP A 295 0.13 4.52 26.56
CA ASP A 295 -0.40 3.60 27.56
C ASP A 295 -0.43 2.15 27.02
N MET A 296 -0.32 1.95 25.70
CA MET A 296 -0.22 0.64 25.02
C MET A 296 1.19 0.02 25.12
N THR A 297 1.76 0.04 26.33
CA THR A 297 3.08 -0.54 26.69
C THR A 297 3.04 -1.18 28.07
N GLN A 298 3.89 -2.20 28.31
CA GLN A 298 4.00 -2.91 29.59
C GLN A 298 4.40 -2.00 30.76
N GLY A 299 5.10 -0.89 30.50
CA GLY A 299 5.39 0.14 31.51
C GLY A 299 4.13 0.78 32.13
N SER A 300 2.99 0.69 31.41
CA SER A 300 1.66 1.16 31.86
C SER A 300 0.71 0.00 32.21
N SER A 301 1.20 -1.25 32.25
CA SER A 301 0.40 -2.49 32.26
C SER A 301 -0.72 -2.51 33.32
N SER A 302 -0.48 -1.98 34.53
CA SER A 302 -1.46 -1.94 35.62
C SER A 302 -2.74 -1.15 35.31
N ARG A 303 -2.74 -0.29 34.27
CA ARG A 303 -3.91 0.46 33.81
C ARG A 303 -4.64 -0.18 32.63
N VAL A 304 -4.00 -1.09 31.89
CA VAL A 304 -4.46 -1.57 30.57
C VAL A 304 -4.75 -3.07 30.56
N LYS A 305 -4.09 -3.84 31.42
CA LYS A 305 -4.28 -5.30 31.54
C LYS A 305 -5.73 -5.64 31.88
N GLY A 306 -6.40 -6.35 30.97
CA GLY A 306 -7.82 -6.71 31.09
C GLY A 306 -8.82 -5.69 30.53
N LEU A 307 -8.39 -4.48 30.13
CA LEU A 307 -9.25 -3.53 29.39
C LEU A 307 -9.30 -3.81 27.90
N LEU A 308 -8.30 -4.51 27.35
CA LEU A 308 -8.18 -4.81 25.92
C LEU A 308 -8.99 -6.06 25.52
N THR A 309 -10.31 -5.99 25.73
CA THR A 309 -11.30 -6.95 25.22
C THR A 309 -11.71 -6.59 23.78
N ILE A 310 -12.57 -7.40 23.16
CA ILE A 310 -13.04 -7.17 21.78
C ILE A 310 -13.79 -5.84 21.61
N ASP A 311 -14.41 -5.32 22.67
CA ASP A 311 -15.11 -4.04 22.74
C ASP A 311 -14.14 -2.83 22.60
N ARG A 312 -12.83 -3.05 22.69
CA ARG A 312 -11.78 -2.07 22.31
C ARG A 312 -10.96 -2.53 21.09
N GLY A 313 -11.52 -3.40 20.27
CA GLY A 313 -10.81 -4.07 19.17
C GLY A 313 -10.21 -3.12 18.14
N LEU A 314 -10.81 -1.95 17.89
CA LEU A 314 -10.24 -0.91 17.04
C LEU A 314 -8.88 -0.41 17.60
N SER A 315 -8.83 -0.08 18.89
CA SER A 315 -7.58 0.34 19.56
C SER A 315 -6.51 -0.77 19.54
N ILE A 316 -6.93 -2.04 19.66
CA ILE A 316 -6.03 -3.20 19.61
C ILE A 316 -5.44 -3.37 18.20
N VAL A 317 -6.27 -3.39 17.16
CA VAL A 317 -5.83 -3.63 15.77
C VAL A 317 -4.99 -2.47 15.25
N THR A 318 -5.33 -1.22 15.59
CA THR A 318 -4.55 -0.02 15.26
C THR A 318 -3.13 -0.07 15.84
N ARG A 319 -2.95 -0.49 17.10
CA ARG A 319 -1.61 -0.72 17.69
C ARG A 319 -0.86 -1.86 16.99
N GLY A 320 -1.58 -2.92 16.59
CA GLY A 320 -1.03 -4.03 15.81
C GLY A 320 -0.49 -3.58 14.45
N PHE A 321 -1.19 -2.68 13.75
CA PHE A 321 -0.77 -2.18 12.45
C PHE A 321 0.52 -1.32 12.50
N ASP A 322 0.75 -0.52 13.55
CA ASP A 322 2.06 0.15 13.79
C ASP A 322 3.21 -0.85 13.89
N ILE A 323 3.02 -1.90 14.69
CA ILE A 323 4.03 -2.95 14.90
C ILE A 323 4.27 -3.71 13.59
N PHE A 324 3.20 -4.09 12.88
CA PHE A 324 3.26 -4.81 11.60
C PHE A 324 4.01 -4.02 10.52
N VAL A 325 3.68 -2.75 10.29
CA VAL A 325 4.34 -1.95 9.24
C VAL A 325 5.82 -1.71 9.56
N ARG A 326 6.18 -1.57 10.84
CA ARG A 326 7.57 -1.44 11.29
C ARG A 326 8.36 -2.74 11.12
N ILE A 327 7.77 -3.89 11.45
CA ILE A 327 8.32 -5.23 11.20
C ILE A 327 8.56 -5.44 9.70
N LEU A 328 7.57 -5.13 8.87
CA LEU A 328 7.62 -5.34 7.43
C LEU A 328 8.67 -4.43 6.77
N ARG A 329 8.75 -3.16 7.18
CA ARG A 329 9.82 -2.27 6.74
C ARG A 329 11.20 -2.76 7.15
N PHE A 330 11.38 -3.21 8.39
CA PHE A 330 12.63 -3.83 8.83
C PHE A 330 13.02 -5.04 7.96
N ALA A 331 12.11 -5.98 7.73
CA ALA A 331 12.36 -7.15 6.88
C ALA A 331 12.63 -6.78 5.40
N ASN A 332 12.17 -5.62 4.94
CA ASN A 332 12.44 -5.10 3.59
C ASN A 332 13.77 -4.34 3.49
N GLU A 333 14.15 -3.62 4.54
CA GLU A 333 15.39 -2.84 4.64
C GLU A 333 16.60 -3.75 4.95
N ASN A 334 16.42 -4.77 5.79
CA ASN A 334 17.43 -5.79 6.13
C ASN A 334 17.82 -6.64 4.91
N ARG A 335 16.83 -7.27 4.24
CA ARG A 335 17.05 -8.09 3.02
C ARG A 335 17.73 -7.32 1.87
N ARG A 336 17.60 -5.99 1.82
CA ARG A 336 18.24 -5.14 0.80
C ARG A 336 19.67 -4.69 1.18
N GLY A 337 20.22 -5.18 2.30
CA GLY A 337 21.53 -4.75 2.82
C GLY A 337 21.55 -3.29 3.27
N ARG A 338 20.38 -2.69 3.53
CA ARG A 338 20.21 -1.25 3.84
C ARG A 338 19.85 -0.98 5.30
N ALA A 339 19.66 -2.03 6.11
CA ALA A 339 19.62 -1.93 7.57
C ALA A 339 21.02 -1.58 8.13
N GLY A 340 21.41 -0.31 8.00
CA GLY A 340 22.68 0.21 8.53
C GLY A 340 22.66 0.35 10.05
N GLY A 341 22.80 -0.76 10.77
CA GLY A 341 22.81 -0.81 12.23
C GLY A 341 22.78 -2.23 12.79
N ASP A 342 22.49 -2.33 14.09
CA ASP A 342 22.30 -3.61 14.78
C ASP A 342 20.94 -4.23 14.39
N SER A 343 20.98 -5.09 13.37
CA SER A 343 19.80 -5.80 12.87
C SER A 343 19.23 -6.78 13.91
N VAL A 344 20.08 -7.40 14.73
CA VAL A 344 19.67 -8.35 15.79
C VAL A 344 18.96 -7.61 16.92
N GLY A 345 19.50 -6.47 17.36
CA GLY A 345 18.86 -5.58 18.34
C GLY A 345 17.52 -5.01 17.84
N MET A 346 17.42 -4.66 16.55
CA MET A 346 16.16 -4.22 15.94
C MET A 346 15.12 -5.35 15.87
N TRP A 347 15.49 -6.54 15.41
CA TRP A 347 14.62 -7.73 15.40
C TRP A 347 14.12 -8.05 16.82
N THR A 348 15.02 -8.05 17.80
CA THR A 348 14.71 -8.31 19.21
C THR A 348 13.74 -7.27 19.78
N THR A 349 13.93 -5.99 19.44
CA THR A 349 13.03 -4.89 19.84
C THR A 349 11.63 -5.06 19.25
N LEU A 350 11.56 -5.37 17.95
CA LEU A 350 10.29 -5.53 17.23
C LEU A 350 9.52 -6.78 17.67
N LYS A 351 10.22 -7.89 17.94
CA LYS A 351 9.63 -9.08 18.57
C LYS A 351 9.12 -8.75 19.98
N GLY A 352 9.91 -8.04 20.78
CA GLY A 352 9.53 -7.59 22.12
C GLY A 352 8.23 -6.78 22.12
N GLU A 353 8.09 -5.79 21.24
CA GLU A 353 6.85 -5.00 21.11
C GLU A 353 5.65 -5.83 20.62
N LEU A 354 5.88 -6.85 19.78
CA LEU A 354 4.82 -7.74 19.29
C LEU A 354 4.29 -8.68 20.37
N ASP A 355 5.19 -9.27 21.15
CA ASP A 355 4.83 -10.13 22.30
C ASP A 355 4.22 -9.29 23.43
N GLU A 356 4.75 -8.09 23.73
CA GLU A 356 4.16 -7.09 24.64
C GLU A 356 2.71 -6.74 24.27
N TRP A 357 2.46 -6.39 23.01
CA TRP A 357 1.10 -6.08 22.53
C TRP A 357 0.16 -7.27 22.62
N ARG A 358 0.66 -8.50 22.41
CA ARG A 358 -0.12 -9.73 22.59
C ARG A 358 -0.42 -10.04 24.05
N GLU A 359 0.46 -9.68 24.97
CA GLU A 359 0.26 -9.87 26.41
C GLU A 359 -0.71 -8.86 27.05
N LEU A 360 -0.78 -7.63 26.54
CA LEU A 360 -1.71 -6.59 27.01
C LEU A 360 -3.18 -6.90 26.67
N GLN A 361 -3.42 -7.65 25.59
CA GLN A 361 -4.74 -8.13 25.16
C GLN A 361 -5.40 -9.00 26.23
N ASP A 362 -6.71 -8.96 26.38
CA ASP A 362 -7.42 -9.99 27.14
C ASP A 362 -7.31 -11.37 26.45
N VAL A 363 -7.44 -12.48 27.19
CA VAL A 363 -7.36 -13.83 26.60
C VAL A 363 -8.48 -14.09 25.59
N THR A 364 -9.65 -13.46 25.74
CA THR A 364 -10.78 -13.64 24.83
C THR A 364 -10.46 -13.24 23.39
N VAL A 365 -9.60 -12.25 23.14
CA VAL A 365 -9.27 -11.81 21.76
C VAL A 365 -8.13 -12.60 21.11
N ARG A 366 -7.56 -13.60 21.80
CA ARG A 366 -6.40 -14.36 21.33
C ARG A 366 -6.84 -15.67 20.67
N PHE A 367 -6.43 -15.89 19.42
CA PHE A 367 -6.47 -17.18 18.72
C PHE A 367 -5.09 -17.88 18.79
N PRO A 368 -5.01 -19.20 19.02
CA PRO A 368 -6.10 -20.17 19.12
C PRO A 368 -6.69 -20.35 20.53
N GLU A 369 -6.27 -19.56 21.53
CA GLU A 369 -6.68 -19.71 22.94
C GLU A 369 -8.21 -19.55 23.14
N THR A 370 -8.84 -18.70 22.33
CA THR A 370 -10.28 -18.49 22.27
C THR A 370 -10.85 -18.83 20.89
N SER A 371 -12.02 -19.48 20.90
CA SER A 371 -12.81 -19.83 19.72
C SER A 371 -13.27 -18.60 18.93
N ALA A 372 -13.01 -18.59 17.61
CA ALA A 372 -13.50 -17.53 16.72
C ALA A 372 -15.04 -17.47 16.66
N GLN A 373 -15.70 -18.61 16.85
CA GLN A 373 -17.16 -18.73 16.83
C GLN A 373 -17.84 -17.95 17.97
N ALA A 374 -17.16 -17.78 19.11
CA ALA A 374 -17.65 -16.93 20.20
C ALA A 374 -17.77 -15.46 19.76
N HIS A 375 -16.81 -14.94 18.99
CA HIS A 375 -16.84 -13.57 18.47
C HIS A 375 -17.81 -13.42 17.30
N VAL A 376 -17.99 -14.45 16.47
CA VAL A 376 -19.04 -14.48 15.45
C VAL A 376 -20.43 -14.37 16.11
N ALA A 377 -20.70 -15.12 17.18
CA ALA A 377 -21.97 -15.04 17.92
C ALA A 377 -22.23 -13.67 18.57
N LEU A 378 -21.17 -12.90 18.87
CA LEU A 378 -21.26 -11.52 19.37
C LEU A 378 -21.26 -10.46 18.26
N GLY A 379 -21.15 -10.85 16.98
CA GLY A 379 -21.07 -9.93 15.83
C GLY A 379 -19.69 -9.31 15.56
N TYR A 380 -18.66 -9.68 16.32
CA TYR A 380 -17.29 -9.17 16.21
C TYR A 380 -16.33 -10.09 15.43
N GLY A 381 -16.85 -11.11 14.73
CA GLY A 381 -16.05 -12.13 14.06
C GLY A 381 -14.92 -11.56 13.19
N GLU A 382 -15.25 -10.67 12.25
CA GLU A 382 -14.23 -10.11 11.34
C GLU A 382 -13.18 -9.25 12.07
N LEU A 383 -13.55 -8.56 13.16
CA LEU A 383 -12.62 -7.79 13.99
C LEU A 383 -11.64 -8.70 14.76
N PHE A 384 -12.15 -9.79 15.34
CA PHE A 384 -11.32 -10.83 15.95
C PHE A 384 -10.38 -11.47 14.93
N ALA A 385 -10.85 -11.71 13.70
CA ALA A 385 -10.01 -12.20 12.62
C ALA A 385 -8.87 -11.21 12.32
N TYR A 386 -9.18 -9.92 12.07
CA TYR A 386 -8.19 -8.89 11.79
C TYR A 386 -7.12 -8.76 12.89
N ILE A 387 -7.50 -8.71 14.17
CA ILE A 387 -6.56 -8.65 15.31
C ILE A 387 -5.55 -9.82 15.27
N ASN A 388 -6.03 -11.03 14.98
CA ASN A 388 -5.17 -12.22 14.97
C ASN A 388 -4.41 -12.40 13.65
N LEU A 389 -4.97 -11.97 12.50
CA LEU A 389 -4.25 -11.92 11.23
C LEU A 389 -3.04 -10.99 11.32
N VAL A 390 -3.21 -9.79 11.87
CA VAL A 390 -2.11 -8.83 12.09
C VAL A 390 -1.01 -9.42 12.99
N TYR A 391 -1.38 -10.17 14.04
CA TYR A 391 -0.41 -10.89 14.88
C TYR A 391 0.37 -11.96 14.10
N PHE A 392 -0.32 -12.86 13.39
CA PHE A 392 0.35 -13.94 12.66
C PHE A 392 1.13 -13.45 11.44
N MET A 393 0.68 -12.41 10.75
CA MET A 393 1.43 -11.73 9.68
C MET A 393 2.71 -11.09 10.22
N SER A 394 2.65 -10.40 11.36
CA SER A 394 3.82 -9.84 12.04
C SER A 394 4.84 -10.92 12.40
N ARG A 395 4.38 -12.07 12.92
CA ARG A 395 5.26 -13.24 13.16
C ARG A 395 5.84 -13.80 11.87
N LEU A 396 5.07 -13.90 10.78
CA LEU A 396 5.56 -14.42 9.50
C LEU A 396 6.72 -13.58 8.96
N PHE A 397 6.64 -12.25 9.00
CA PHE A 397 7.74 -11.41 8.52
C PHE A 397 8.97 -11.43 9.44
N LEU A 398 8.81 -11.42 10.78
CA LEU A 398 9.92 -11.55 11.72
C LEU A 398 10.68 -12.88 11.58
N TYR A 399 9.98 -14.01 11.56
CA TYR A 399 10.63 -15.32 11.49
C TYR A 399 11.12 -15.66 10.08
N ARG A 400 10.56 -15.04 9.03
CA ARG A 400 11.11 -15.11 7.66
C ARG A 400 12.44 -14.38 7.57
N ASP A 401 12.52 -13.17 8.11
CA ASP A 401 13.77 -12.40 8.07
C ASP A 401 14.89 -13.10 8.86
N SER A 402 14.56 -13.67 10.04
CA SER A 402 15.45 -14.55 10.81
C SER A 402 15.92 -15.76 10.00
N PHE A 403 15.00 -16.55 9.41
CA PHE A 403 15.33 -17.73 8.61
C PHE A 403 16.17 -17.43 7.35
N LEU A 404 15.98 -16.25 6.74
CA LEU A 404 16.78 -15.82 5.59
C LEU A 404 18.14 -15.20 5.99
N SER A 405 18.28 -14.73 7.23
CA SER A 405 19.52 -14.14 7.77
C SER A 405 20.47 -15.17 8.37
N THR A 406 20.01 -16.38 8.70
CA THR A 406 20.88 -17.49 9.12
C THR A 406 21.74 -17.98 7.95
N HIS A 407 22.97 -17.49 7.86
CA HIS A 407 24.00 -18.03 6.97
C HIS A 407 24.20 -19.54 7.18
N PRO A 408 24.57 -20.31 6.13
CA PRO A 408 24.98 -21.71 6.31
C PRO A 408 26.14 -21.77 7.31
N PRO A 409 26.11 -22.70 8.28
CA PRO A 409 27.02 -22.65 9.42
C PRO A 409 28.47 -22.92 9.01
N ALA A 410 29.29 -21.87 9.04
CA ALA A 410 30.72 -22.04 9.28
C ALA A 410 30.92 -22.76 10.63
N PRO A 411 31.94 -23.63 10.77
CA PRO A 411 32.14 -24.43 11.98
C PRO A 411 32.59 -23.57 13.17
N ALA A 412 31.63 -22.95 13.85
CA ALA A 412 31.84 -22.14 15.05
C ALA A 412 32.11 -23.03 16.28
N PRO A 413 32.98 -22.60 17.22
CA PRO A 413 33.21 -23.33 18.46
C PRO A 413 31.95 -23.35 19.35
N ALA A 414 31.74 -24.47 20.06
CA ALA A 414 30.47 -24.86 20.65
C ALA A 414 30.07 -24.13 21.96
N THR A 415 30.15 -22.79 22.00
CA THR A 415 30.00 -22.00 23.24
C THR A 415 29.09 -20.77 23.13
N VAL A 416 28.22 -20.67 22.10
CA VAL A 416 27.16 -19.65 22.02
C VAL A 416 25.82 -20.32 21.73
N THR A 417 24.98 -20.45 22.75
CA THR A 417 23.63 -21.02 22.64
C THR A 417 22.59 -19.91 22.51
N ASP A 418 22.63 -19.16 21.39
CA ASP A 418 21.58 -18.18 21.06
C ASP A 418 20.32 -18.93 20.60
N THR A 419 19.33 -19.05 21.49
CA THR A 419 18.24 -20.03 21.31
C THR A 419 17.20 -19.65 20.25
N ASP A 420 17.09 -18.36 19.90
CA ASP A 420 16.13 -17.87 18.90
C ASP A 420 16.72 -17.79 17.47
N SER A 421 18.04 -17.93 17.33
CA SER A 421 18.77 -17.92 16.04
C SER A 421 18.77 -19.30 15.33
N ASP A 422 17.88 -20.20 15.74
CA ASP A 422 17.74 -21.56 15.23
C ASP A 422 16.80 -21.58 14.02
N PRO A 423 17.28 -21.92 12.80
CA PRO A 423 16.46 -21.88 11.59
C PRO A 423 15.31 -22.89 11.62
N ASP A 424 15.41 -23.99 12.36
CA ASP A 424 14.31 -24.96 12.46
C ASP A 424 13.20 -24.46 13.40
N LYS A 425 13.53 -23.66 14.42
CA LYS A 425 12.52 -22.95 15.24
C LYS A 425 11.86 -21.81 14.46
N ALA A 426 12.64 -21.02 13.73
CA ALA A 426 12.11 -19.98 12.85
C ALA A 426 11.12 -20.59 11.83
N LEU A 427 11.50 -21.71 11.20
CA LEU A 427 10.65 -22.43 10.26
C LEU A 427 9.40 -23.05 10.92
N ALA A 428 9.51 -23.61 12.13
CA ALA A 428 8.36 -24.09 12.88
C ALA A 428 7.37 -22.96 13.22
N HIS A 429 7.86 -21.77 13.57
CA HIS A 429 7.02 -20.59 13.77
C HIS A 429 6.35 -20.10 12.47
N LEU A 430 7.05 -20.14 11.33
CA LEU A 430 6.50 -19.84 10.02
C LEU A 430 5.30 -20.75 9.68
N PHE A 431 5.49 -22.06 9.73
CA PHE A 431 4.42 -23.01 9.43
C PHE A 431 3.23 -22.88 10.40
N THR A 432 3.50 -22.69 11.69
CA THR A 432 2.44 -22.52 12.71
C THR A 432 1.61 -21.26 12.45
N ALA A 433 2.25 -20.13 12.10
CA ALA A 433 1.54 -18.89 11.81
C ALA A 433 0.69 -18.98 10.52
N ALA A 434 1.22 -19.60 9.45
CA ALA A 434 0.46 -19.84 8.22
C ALA A 434 -0.75 -20.76 8.43
N GLN A 435 -0.60 -21.80 9.27
CA GLN A 435 -1.71 -22.67 9.69
C GLN A 435 -2.76 -21.93 10.51
N HIS A 436 -2.38 -21.04 11.42
CA HIS A 436 -3.34 -20.24 12.18
C HIS A 436 -4.10 -19.24 11.31
N ILE A 437 -3.45 -18.58 10.33
CA ILE A 437 -4.14 -17.75 9.32
C ILE A 437 -5.22 -18.57 8.58
N GLY A 438 -4.85 -19.76 8.07
CA GLY A 438 -5.81 -20.66 7.43
C GLY A 438 -6.94 -21.11 8.36
N SER A 439 -6.64 -21.36 9.64
CA SER A 439 -7.60 -21.83 10.64
C SER A 439 -8.59 -20.75 11.09
N ILE A 440 -8.16 -19.49 11.20
CA ILE A 440 -9.03 -18.34 11.49
C ILE A 440 -10.05 -18.18 10.37
N ILE A 441 -9.57 -18.09 9.13
CA ILE A 441 -10.43 -17.98 7.94
C ILE A 441 -11.39 -19.18 7.86
N ALA A 442 -10.91 -20.40 8.11
CA ALA A 442 -11.74 -21.61 8.15
C ALA A 442 -12.87 -21.56 9.19
N ALA A 443 -12.57 -21.14 10.43
CA ALA A 443 -13.54 -21.13 11.52
C ALA A 443 -14.63 -20.07 11.30
N LEU A 444 -14.28 -18.92 10.74
CA LEU A 444 -15.23 -17.86 10.39
C LEU A 444 -16.10 -18.20 9.17
N ASP A 445 -15.50 -18.79 8.13
CA ASP A 445 -16.21 -19.28 6.95
C ASP A 445 -17.26 -20.35 7.30
N ALA A 446 -16.86 -21.33 8.12
CA ALA A 446 -17.76 -22.36 8.66
C ALA A 446 -18.85 -21.82 9.60
N SER A 447 -18.74 -20.56 10.04
CA SER A 447 -19.71 -19.86 10.89
C SER A 447 -20.53 -18.82 10.12
N GLY A 448 -20.54 -18.88 8.77
CA GLY A 448 -21.32 -17.97 7.94
C GLY A 448 -20.82 -16.52 7.91
N THR A 449 -19.61 -16.25 8.42
CA THR A 449 -18.99 -14.92 8.44
C THR A 449 -17.71 -14.93 7.58
N PRO A 450 -17.81 -15.10 6.25
CA PRO A 450 -16.64 -15.24 5.38
C PRO A 450 -15.89 -13.90 5.27
N VAL A 451 -14.74 -13.78 5.93
CA VAL A 451 -13.86 -12.60 5.80
C VAL A 451 -13.35 -12.53 4.35
N ILE A 452 -13.72 -11.46 3.63
CA ILE A 452 -13.40 -11.28 2.19
C ILE A 452 -12.99 -9.81 1.97
N THR A 453 -11.79 -9.47 2.45
CA THR A 453 -11.19 -8.14 2.34
C THR A 453 -9.79 -8.21 1.71
N SER A 454 -9.24 -7.05 1.30
CA SER A 454 -7.86 -6.91 0.82
C SER A 454 -6.86 -7.55 1.79
N TYR A 455 -6.87 -7.12 3.06
CA TYR A 455 -5.90 -7.56 4.05
C TYR A 455 -6.00 -9.06 4.37
N ALA A 456 -7.22 -9.60 4.45
CA ALA A 456 -7.42 -11.04 4.63
C ALA A 456 -6.92 -11.83 3.41
N GLY A 457 -7.13 -11.32 2.20
CA GLY A 457 -6.57 -11.89 0.97
C GLY A 457 -5.05 -11.88 0.91
N TYR A 458 -4.42 -10.76 1.26
CA TYR A 458 -2.96 -10.68 1.36
C TYR A 458 -2.40 -11.63 2.42
N SER A 459 -3.09 -11.74 3.56
CA SER A 459 -2.73 -12.70 4.63
C SER A 459 -2.77 -14.14 4.15
N VAL A 460 -3.82 -14.53 3.41
CA VAL A 460 -3.92 -15.86 2.80
C VAL A 460 -2.88 -16.07 1.70
N PHE A 461 -2.57 -15.06 0.89
CA PHE A 461 -1.53 -15.11 -0.14
C PHE A 461 -0.12 -15.36 0.45
N VAL A 462 0.23 -14.69 1.56
CA VAL A 462 1.51 -14.93 2.25
C VAL A 462 1.53 -16.29 2.97
N ALA A 463 0.40 -16.72 3.57
CA ALA A 463 0.29 -18.05 4.17
C ALA A 463 0.35 -19.19 3.14
N ALA A 464 -0.23 -19.00 1.95
CA ALA A 464 -0.24 -19.97 0.86
C ALA A 464 1.17 -20.37 0.44
N HIS A 465 2.01 -19.37 0.25
CA HIS A 465 3.43 -19.51 0.00
C HIS A 465 4.13 -20.39 1.06
N ILE A 466 4.02 -20.03 2.34
CA ILE A 466 4.60 -20.82 3.44
C ILE A 466 4.11 -22.28 3.44
N ASN A 467 2.83 -22.52 3.13
CA ASN A 467 2.27 -23.87 3.00
C ASN A 467 2.78 -24.63 1.76
N MET A 468 3.11 -23.94 0.65
CA MET A 468 3.78 -24.54 -0.50
C MET A 468 5.18 -25.03 -0.18
N TYR A 469 5.98 -24.25 0.56
CA TYR A 469 7.30 -24.72 1.05
C TYR A 469 7.14 -25.96 1.93
N GLY A 470 6.12 -25.99 2.79
CA GLY A 470 5.74 -27.15 3.60
C GLY A 470 5.46 -28.44 2.81
N SER A 471 5.04 -28.35 1.54
CA SER A 471 4.84 -29.53 0.68
C SER A 471 6.15 -30.16 0.19
N VAL A 472 7.22 -29.34 0.13
CA VAL A 472 8.58 -29.69 -0.33
C VAL A 472 9.43 -30.21 0.82
N VAL A 473 9.36 -29.58 2.01
CA VAL A 473 10.04 -30.04 3.25
C VAL A 473 9.09 -30.65 4.29
N PRO A 474 8.30 -31.69 3.94
CA PRO A 474 7.18 -32.14 4.76
C PRO A 474 7.58 -32.76 6.11
N ALA A 475 8.82 -33.20 6.27
CA ALA A 475 9.33 -33.72 7.54
C ALA A 475 9.39 -32.62 8.63
N ARG A 476 9.53 -31.35 8.22
CA ARG A 476 9.54 -30.18 9.12
C ARG A 476 8.17 -29.51 9.27
N TYR A 477 7.17 -29.92 8.49
CA TYR A 477 5.85 -29.30 8.47
C TYR A 477 4.91 -29.92 9.51
N PRO A 478 4.29 -29.16 10.44
CA PRO A 478 3.39 -29.71 11.45
C PRO A 478 2.15 -30.38 10.83
N GLY A 479 2.07 -31.72 10.93
CA GLY A 479 1.04 -32.54 10.27
C GLY A 479 1.44 -33.11 8.90
N GLY A 480 2.69 -32.89 8.46
CA GLY A 480 3.28 -33.53 7.28
C GLY A 480 2.70 -33.10 5.93
N ARG A 481 3.14 -33.78 4.86
CA ARG A 481 2.80 -33.45 3.46
C ARG A 481 1.28 -33.38 3.21
N ALA A 482 0.52 -34.31 3.78
CA ALA A 482 -0.93 -34.37 3.60
C ALA A 482 -1.63 -33.10 4.11
N ARG A 483 -1.16 -32.54 5.24
CA ARG A 483 -1.67 -31.26 5.73
C ARG A 483 -1.16 -30.09 4.90
N ALA A 484 0.13 -30.04 4.54
CA ALA A 484 0.67 -28.95 3.71
C ALA A 484 -0.09 -28.80 2.38
N GLU A 485 -0.39 -29.90 1.69
CA GLU A 485 -1.17 -29.92 0.45
C GLU A 485 -2.63 -29.51 0.67
N HIS A 486 -3.24 -29.89 1.80
CA HIS A 486 -4.59 -29.47 2.17
C HIS A 486 -4.67 -27.96 2.44
N GLU A 487 -3.79 -27.43 3.31
CA GLU A 487 -3.75 -26.01 3.66
C GLU A 487 -3.44 -25.17 2.40
N LYS A 488 -2.48 -25.60 1.56
CA LYS A 488 -2.22 -25.02 0.24
C LYS A 488 -3.51 -24.96 -0.60
N LYS A 489 -4.23 -26.07 -0.75
CA LYS A 489 -5.48 -26.10 -1.51
C LYS A 489 -6.49 -25.10 -0.94
N ARG A 490 -6.70 -25.07 0.39
CA ARG A 490 -7.61 -24.10 1.03
C ARG A 490 -7.23 -22.65 0.72
N ASN A 491 -5.93 -22.34 0.70
CA ASN A 491 -5.47 -20.99 0.37
C ASN A 491 -5.74 -20.65 -1.11
N PHE A 492 -5.61 -21.63 -2.02
CA PHE A 492 -5.99 -21.48 -3.42
C PHE A 492 -7.51 -21.25 -3.57
N ASP A 493 -8.34 -22.17 -3.04
CA ASP A 493 -9.81 -22.10 -3.10
C ASP A 493 -10.35 -20.75 -2.56
N TYR A 494 -9.72 -20.20 -1.52
CA TYR A 494 -10.05 -18.87 -0.97
C TYR A 494 -9.71 -17.73 -1.94
N LEU A 495 -8.54 -17.74 -2.59
CA LEU A 495 -8.12 -16.64 -3.47
C LEU A 495 -8.91 -16.62 -4.78
N GLU A 496 -9.32 -17.78 -5.29
CA GLU A 496 -10.29 -17.84 -6.41
C GLU A 496 -11.62 -17.18 -6.03
N ARG A 497 -12.10 -17.41 -4.80
CA ARG A 497 -13.30 -16.76 -4.27
C ARG A 497 -13.12 -15.25 -4.10
N LEU A 498 -11.95 -14.80 -3.61
CA LEU A 498 -11.62 -13.39 -3.41
C LEU A 498 -11.69 -12.58 -4.71
N CYS A 499 -11.23 -13.15 -5.84
CA CYS A 499 -11.26 -12.52 -7.16
C CYS A 499 -12.66 -12.04 -7.57
N ARG A 500 -13.73 -12.68 -7.07
CA ARG A 500 -15.13 -12.34 -7.37
C ARG A 500 -15.63 -11.07 -6.67
N TYR A 501 -14.84 -10.53 -5.74
CA TYR A 501 -15.18 -9.35 -4.92
C TYR A 501 -14.15 -8.21 -5.07
N TRP A 502 -12.90 -8.53 -5.39
CA TRP A 502 -11.79 -7.56 -5.40
C TRP A 502 -10.82 -7.82 -6.56
N VAL A 503 -10.62 -6.78 -7.39
CA VAL A 503 -9.75 -6.82 -8.58
C VAL A 503 -8.31 -7.20 -8.21
N VAL A 504 -7.79 -6.69 -7.08
CA VAL A 504 -6.44 -6.98 -6.61
C VAL A 504 -6.19 -8.48 -6.38
N GLY A 505 -7.24 -9.25 -6.05
CA GLY A 505 -7.17 -10.69 -5.88
C GLY A 505 -6.71 -11.44 -7.14
N HIS A 506 -7.00 -10.92 -8.35
CA HIS A 506 -6.56 -11.52 -9.60
C HIS A 506 -5.03 -11.50 -9.78
N SER A 507 -4.33 -10.48 -9.26
CA SER A 507 -2.87 -10.45 -9.30
C SER A 507 -2.29 -11.52 -8.38
N TRP A 508 -2.76 -11.54 -7.12
CA TRP A 508 -2.36 -12.51 -6.10
C TRP A 508 -2.61 -13.96 -6.55
N TRP A 509 -3.76 -14.19 -7.20
CA TRP A 509 -4.12 -15.48 -7.77
C TRP A 509 -3.21 -15.94 -8.91
N ARG A 510 -2.76 -15.03 -9.77
CA ARG A 510 -1.82 -15.33 -10.86
C ARG A 510 -0.43 -15.65 -10.32
N THR A 511 0.13 -14.76 -9.50
CA THR A 511 1.45 -14.93 -8.88
C THR A 511 1.53 -16.22 -8.07
N LEU A 512 0.47 -16.60 -7.36
CA LEU A 512 0.46 -17.85 -6.60
C LEU A 512 0.44 -19.11 -7.49
N GLN A 513 -0.21 -19.06 -8.66
CA GLN A 513 -0.14 -20.16 -9.64
C GLN A 513 1.27 -20.32 -10.21
N GLU A 514 1.93 -19.21 -10.55
CA GLU A 514 3.32 -19.19 -11.02
C GLU A 514 4.27 -19.76 -9.95
N ALA A 515 4.14 -19.30 -8.71
CA ALA A 515 4.87 -19.84 -7.58
C ALA A 515 4.62 -21.35 -7.40
N ASN A 516 3.36 -21.83 -7.41
CA ASN A 516 3.06 -23.26 -7.26
C ASN A 516 3.70 -24.14 -8.35
N ARG A 517 3.95 -23.61 -9.57
CA ARG A 517 4.72 -24.32 -10.60
C ARG A 517 6.19 -24.49 -10.16
N PHE A 518 6.80 -23.44 -9.62
CA PHE A 518 8.16 -23.48 -9.06
C PHE A 518 8.30 -24.44 -7.84
N TYR A 519 7.35 -24.43 -6.89
CA TYR A 519 7.36 -25.43 -5.80
C TYR A 519 7.14 -26.87 -6.30
N SER A 520 6.43 -27.04 -7.42
CA SER A 520 6.21 -28.34 -8.04
C SER A 520 7.44 -28.86 -8.81
N THR A 521 8.26 -27.98 -9.41
CA THR A 521 9.54 -28.38 -10.03
C THR A 521 10.62 -28.64 -8.99
N ALA A 522 10.76 -27.79 -7.98
CA ALA A 522 11.72 -27.98 -6.88
C ALA A 522 11.49 -29.26 -6.05
N ARG A 523 10.28 -29.82 -6.10
CA ARG A 523 9.90 -31.11 -5.48
C ARG A 523 10.46 -32.35 -6.20
N LEU A 524 10.88 -32.26 -7.46
CA LEU A 524 11.21 -33.42 -8.29
C LEU A 524 12.60 -34.09 -8.15
N PRO A 525 13.64 -33.57 -7.45
CA PRO A 525 14.96 -34.20 -7.44
C PRO A 525 15.06 -35.64 -6.91
N GLY A 526 14.11 -36.11 -6.08
CA GLY A 526 14.29 -37.34 -5.29
C GLY A 526 13.68 -38.65 -5.83
N SER A 527 12.75 -38.62 -6.80
CA SER A 527 11.83 -39.76 -7.02
C SER A 527 12.08 -40.63 -8.26
N LEU A 528 13.11 -40.35 -9.07
CA LEU A 528 13.40 -41.09 -10.32
C LEU A 528 14.61 -42.04 -10.23
N SER A 529 15.13 -42.31 -9.03
CA SER A 529 16.07 -43.41 -8.79
C SER A 529 15.31 -44.75 -8.73
N GLY A 530 14.78 -45.19 -9.88
CA GLY A 530 13.70 -46.18 -9.95
C GLY A 530 13.57 -46.93 -11.28
N THR A 531 14.69 -47.44 -11.81
CA THR A 531 14.81 -48.31 -13.02
C THR A 531 14.54 -47.67 -14.39
N ASN A 532 15.25 -48.17 -15.41
CA ASN A 532 15.03 -47.95 -16.86
C ASN A 532 15.25 -46.54 -17.44
N ALA A 533 16.44 -45.95 -17.20
CA ALA A 533 16.90 -44.73 -17.90
C ALA A 533 18.33 -44.87 -18.48
N ALA A 534 18.64 -46.01 -19.13
CA ALA A 534 19.97 -46.32 -19.65
C ALA A 534 20.20 -45.97 -21.15
N SER A 535 19.24 -45.29 -21.80
CA SER A 535 19.26 -45.03 -23.25
C SER A 535 18.80 -43.62 -23.66
N SER A 536 18.82 -42.67 -22.73
CA SER A 536 18.41 -41.26 -22.95
C SER A 536 19.44 -40.22 -22.49
N ALA A 537 20.62 -40.66 -22.04
CA ALA A 537 21.65 -39.80 -21.43
C ALA A 537 22.27 -38.76 -22.38
N GLU A 538 22.10 -38.90 -23.71
CA GLU A 538 22.71 -38.02 -24.73
C GLU A 538 21.76 -36.92 -25.25
N ARG A 539 20.61 -36.69 -24.61
CA ARG A 539 19.67 -35.59 -24.93
C ARG A 539 19.22 -34.77 -23.72
N SER A 540 20.02 -34.74 -22.66
CA SER A 540 19.72 -33.97 -21.44
C SER A 540 20.95 -33.25 -20.89
N MET A 541 21.65 -32.53 -21.78
CA MET A 541 22.76 -31.63 -21.40
C MET A 541 22.48 -30.15 -21.72
N GLU A 542 21.21 -29.78 -21.80
CA GLU A 542 20.77 -28.42 -21.47
C GLU A 542 20.35 -28.41 -20.00
N ARG A 543 21.17 -27.82 -19.14
CA ARG A 543 20.67 -27.34 -17.85
C ARG A 543 19.71 -26.19 -18.13
N PRO A 544 18.56 -26.09 -17.44
CA PRO A 544 17.80 -24.85 -17.39
C PRO A 544 18.52 -23.86 -16.46
N ASP A 545 19.66 -23.35 -16.92
CA ASP A 545 20.25 -22.14 -16.36
C ASP A 545 19.17 -21.03 -16.52
N HIS A 546 18.91 -20.26 -15.45
CA HIS A 546 17.70 -19.43 -15.24
C HIS A 546 16.40 -20.15 -14.80
N LEU A 547 16.49 -21.14 -13.90
CA LEU A 547 15.36 -21.59 -13.06
C LEU A 547 15.48 -21.20 -11.57
N THR A 548 16.18 -20.12 -11.26
CA THR A 548 15.98 -19.40 -9.99
C THR A 548 14.61 -18.72 -10.00
N LEU A 549 13.97 -18.52 -8.84
CA LEU A 549 12.84 -17.59 -8.75
C LEU A 549 13.26 -16.19 -9.23
N ALA A 550 14.53 -15.85 -9.01
CA ALA A 550 15.22 -14.65 -9.50
C ALA A 550 15.35 -14.53 -11.04
N GLY A 551 15.00 -15.55 -11.84
CA GLY A 551 14.98 -15.43 -13.30
C GLY A 551 13.93 -14.45 -13.82
N THR A 552 12.84 -14.26 -13.07
CA THR A 552 11.79 -13.26 -13.33
C THR A 552 11.90 -12.04 -12.40
N LEU A 553 12.95 -11.94 -11.57
CA LEU A 553 13.16 -10.79 -10.68
C LEU A 553 14.22 -9.83 -11.25
N ASP A 554 14.16 -8.60 -10.79
CA ASP A 554 15.19 -7.59 -11.03
C ASP A 554 16.12 -7.44 -9.79
N GLU A 555 16.86 -6.32 -9.72
CA GLU A 555 17.76 -5.99 -8.60
C GLU A 555 17.03 -5.81 -7.24
N TYR A 556 15.69 -5.70 -7.24
CA TYR A 556 14.90 -5.44 -6.04
C TYR A 556 14.14 -6.65 -5.49
N GLY A 557 14.08 -7.75 -6.27
CA GLY A 557 13.45 -9.01 -5.87
C GLY A 557 11.95 -9.11 -6.21
N ASP A 558 11.49 -8.34 -7.20
CA ASP A 558 10.09 -8.15 -7.56
C ASP A 558 9.77 -8.74 -8.96
N ILE A 559 8.58 -9.34 -9.17
CA ILE A 559 8.26 -10.11 -10.39
C ILE A 559 7.99 -9.22 -11.60
N ARG A 560 8.74 -9.44 -12.68
CA ARG A 560 8.47 -8.92 -14.02
C ARG A 560 7.24 -9.58 -14.64
N VAL A 561 6.14 -8.84 -14.74
CA VAL A 561 4.99 -9.23 -15.56
C VAL A 561 5.22 -8.71 -16.99
N GLU A 562 5.79 -9.55 -17.86
CA GLU A 562 5.92 -9.19 -19.28
C GLU A 562 4.53 -8.95 -19.91
N ARG A 563 4.39 -7.79 -20.55
CA ARG A 563 3.18 -7.43 -21.28
C ARG A 563 3.20 -8.17 -22.62
N PRO A 564 2.13 -8.88 -23.02
CA PRO A 564 2.05 -9.43 -24.37
C PRO A 564 2.15 -8.30 -25.39
N GLU A 565 3.23 -8.26 -26.18
CA GLU A 565 3.34 -7.30 -27.26
C GLU A 565 2.22 -7.56 -28.27
N ILE A 566 1.34 -6.56 -28.46
CA ILE A 566 0.40 -6.55 -29.58
C ILE A 566 1.22 -6.31 -30.84
N SER A 567 1.75 -7.40 -31.39
CA SER A 567 2.53 -7.43 -32.62
C SER A 567 1.64 -6.96 -33.78
N ALA A 568 1.67 -5.65 -34.03
CA ALA A 568 0.90 -4.99 -35.07
C ALA A 568 1.35 -5.52 -36.44
N ALA A 569 0.59 -6.46 -36.99
CA ALA A 569 0.87 -7.16 -38.22
C ALA A 569 0.83 -6.21 -39.44
N ARG A 570 1.91 -5.46 -39.66
CA ARG A 570 2.10 -4.66 -40.87
C ARG A 570 2.41 -5.60 -42.04
N SER A 571 1.42 -5.68 -42.92
CA SER A 571 1.37 -6.46 -44.16
C SER A 571 2.66 -6.38 -44.98
N ARG A 572 3.11 -7.54 -45.49
CA ARG A 572 4.12 -7.60 -46.57
C ARG A 572 3.54 -7.03 -47.87
N GLY A 573 4.34 -6.21 -48.53
CA GLY A 573 4.14 -5.68 -49.88
C GLY A 573 4.87 -4.34 -50.03
N GLY A 574 5.71 -4.12 -51.04
CA GLY A 574 6.16 -5.01 -52.11
C GLY A 574 6.78 -4.17 -53.24
N GLU A 575 7.90 -4.64 -53.83
CA GLU A 575 8.64 -3.93 -54.90
C GLU A 575 9.30 -2.60 -54.43
N GLY A 576 10.41 -2.07 -54.97
CA GLY A 576 11.45 -2.61 -55.85
C GLY A 576 12.67 -1.66 -55.79
N ASP A 577 13.89 -2.16 -55.59
CA ASP A 577 14.98 -2.24 -56.59
C ASP A 577 15.97 -1.04 -56.55
N ALA A 578 17.16 -1.24 -57.13
CA ALA A 578 18.36 -0.38 -57.17
C ALA A 578 19.08 -0.10 -55.82
N ARG A 579 20.36 0.30 -55.79
CA ARG A 579 21.64 -0.24 -56.34
C ARG A 579 22.75 0.82 -56.15
N ALA A 580 23.90 0.38 -55.62
CA ALA A 580 25.27 0.87 -55.88
C ALA A 580 25.80 2.18 -55.23
N GLU A 581 27.14 2.25 -55.25
CA GLU A 581 28.10 3.36 -54.95
C GLU A 581 28.22 3.78 -53.46
N VAL A 582 29.38 3.87 -52.76
CA VAL A 582 30.86 3.89 -52.99
C VAL A 582 31.52 5.28 -52.83
N ASP A 583 32.43 5.39 -51.83
CA ASP A 583 33.41 6.47 -51.56
C ASP A 583 32.84 7.89 -51.21
N THR A 584 33.59 8.85 -50.61
CA THR A 584 35.03 8.95 -50.22
C THR A 584 35.24 9.85 -48.99
N GLY A 585 36.32 9.62 -48.20
CA GLY A 585 36.95 10.61 -47.28
C GLY A 585 36.21 10.97 -45.97
N GLY A 586 36.86 11.38 -44.87
CA GLY A 586 38.29 11.61 -44.58
C GLY A 586 38.52 12.99 -43.91
N SER A 587 39.34 13.19 -42.88
CA SER A 587 40.23 12.31 -42.09
C SER A 587 39.91 12.46 -40.56
N ASP A 588 40.74 12.31 -39.51
CA ASP A 588 42.21 12.26 -39.34
C ASP A 588 42.67 11.41 -38.11
N SER A 589 43.62 11.92 -37.32
CA SER A 589 44.41 11.25 -36.27
C SER A 589 44.37 12.04 -34.94
N ARG A 590 44.65 11.53 -33.72
CA ARG A 590 45.85 10.83 -33.16
C ARG A 590 45.51 10.30 -31.74
N ALA A 591 46.30 9.48 -31.02
CA ALA A 591 47.29 8.44 -31.34
C ALA A 591 47.84 7.78 -30.04
N ALA A 592 48.34 6.52 -30.11
CA ALA A 592 49.29 5.87 -29.18
C ALA A 592 48.83 5.59 -27.71
N ARG A 593 49.41 4.69 -26.90
CA ARG A 593 50.29 3.47 -26.98
C ARG A 593 50.24 2.83 -25.56
N GLY A 594 50.48 1.54 -25.29
CA GLY A 594 50.71 0.38 -26.16
C GLY A 594 51.30 -0.82 -25.35
N SER A 595 51.14 -2.04 -25.90
CA SER A 595 52.00 -3.24 -25.77
C SER A 595 52.44 -3.79 -24.39
N GLY A 596 52.22 -5.10 -24.17
CA GLY A 596 52.94 -5.90 -23.17
C GLY A 596 52.41 -7.32 -23.00
N ALA A 597 53.05 -8.32 -23.62
CA ALA A 597 52.72 -9.74 -23.45
C ALA A 597 54.00 -10.60 -23.38
N VAL A 598 54.13 -11.42 -22.33
CA VAL A 598 55.16 -12.45 -22.14
C VAL A 598 54.54 -13.59 -21.34
N ALA A 599 54.95 -14.84 -21.58
CA ALA A 599 54.50 -16.02 -20.85
C ALA A 599 55.69 -16.82 -20.31
N ALA A 600 55.53 -17.48 -19.16
CA ALA A 600 56.36 -18.59 -18.70
C ALA A 600 55.66 -19.41 -17.61
N GLU A 601 55.89 -20.73 -17.67
CA GLU A 601 56.13 -21.72 -16.60
C GLU A 601 55.81 -21.36 -15.13
N GLY A 602 55.30 -22.26 -14.27
CA GLY A 602 55.06 -23.70 -14.42
C GLY A 602 55.83 -24.51 -13.36
N LEU A 603 55.15 -25.00 -12.31
CA LEU A 603 55.75 -25.84 -11.26
C LEU A 603 54.72 -26.74 -10.56
N VAL A 604 55.16 -27.90 -10.06
CA VAL A 604 54.31 -29.02 -9.63
C VAL A 604 54.64 -29.43 -8.19
N SER A 605 53.62 -29.65 -7.36
CA SER A 605 53.70 -30.52 -6.17
C SER A 605 52.28 -30.94 -5.76
N GLN A 606 51.82 -32.15 -6.10
CA GLN A 606 51.97 -33.43 -5.35
C GLN A 606 50.84 -33.69 -4.34
N VAL A 607 50.41 -34.96 -4.32
CA VAL A 607 49.27 -35.51 -3.57
C VAL A 607 49.80 -36.50 -2.53
N PRO A 608 49.19 -36.60 -1.33
CA PRO A 608 49.20 -37.81 -0.53
C PRO A 608 47.82 -38.51 -0.56
N THR A 609 47.77 -39.73 -1.07
CA THR A 609 46.61 -40.62 -0.98
C THR A 609 46.73 -41.55 0.23
N THR A 610 45.67 -41.71 1.02
CA THR A 610 45.59 -42.74 2.07
C THR A 610 44.22 -43.42 2.12
N ALA A 611 44.29 -44.74 2.31
CA ALA A 611 43.24 -45.73 2.60
C ALA A 611 41.77 -45.26 2.73
N GLY A 612 40.90 -45.85 1.90
CA GLY A 612 39.46 -45.87 2.17
C GLY A 612 39.08 -46.92 3.22
N VAL A 613 38.00 -46.66 3.96
CA VAL A 613 37.31 -47.64 4.81
C VAL A 613 35.84 -47.65 4.42
N SER A 614 35.33 -48.79 4.01
CA SER A 614 33.92 -48.97 3.63
C SER A 614 33.02 -49.00 4.88
N SER A 615 32.01 -48.15 4.93
CA SER A 615 30.88 -48.27 5.88
C SER A 615 29.55 -48.20 5.13
N ALA A 616 28.52 -48.85 5.68
CA ALA A 616 27.24 -49.04 4.99
C ALA A 616 26.39 -47.76 4.96
N GLY A 617 25.63 -47.58 3.88
CA GLY A 617 24.90 -46.33 3.63
C GLY A 617 23.60 -46.18 4.42
N THR A 618 23.26 -44.92 4.68
CA THR A 618 21.90 -44.45 5.00
C THR A 618 21.48 -43.47 3.90
N ALA A 619 20.29 -43.68 3.30
CA ALA A 619 19.83 -42.87 2.18
C ALA A 619 19.24 -41.54 2.67
N THR A 620 20.00 -40.44 2.53
CA THR A 620 19.55 -39.08 2.87
C THR A 620 18.85 -38.41 1.68
N ALA A 621 17.53 -38.57 1.59
CA ALA A 621 16.72 -38.04 0.48
C ALA A 621 16.11 -36.64 0.72
N ASP A 622 16.28 -36.06 1.92
CA ASP A 622 15.60 -34.84 2.37
C ASP A 622 16.47 -33.56 2.35
N TYR A 623 17.65 -33.59 1.70
CA TYR A 623 18.51 -32.40 1.59
C TYR A 623 18.03 -31.48 0.46
N VAL A 624 17.04 -30.63 0.75
CA VAL A 624 16.89 -29.36 0.03
C VAL A 624 18.15 -28.53 0.34
N GLU A 625 18.91 -28.20 -0.69
CA GLU A 625 20.17 -27.45 -0.55
C GLU A 625 19.90 -26.10 0.17
N PRO A 626 20.67 -25.70 1.19
CA PRO A 626 20.31 -24.55 2.04
C PRO A 626 20.08 -23.24 1.28
N GLN A 627 20.79 -23.06 0.16
CA GLN A 627 20.62 -21.93 -0.75
C GLN A 627 19.27 -21.98 -1.48
N LEU A 628 18.89 -23.14 -2.04
CA LEU A 628 17.57 -23.37 -2.61
C LEU A 628 16.47 -23.22 -1.55
N GLY A 629 16.67 -23.72 -0.33
CA GLY A 629 15.73 -23.53 0.79
C GLY A 629 15.52 -22.07 1.17
N SER A 630 16.57 -21.25 1.10
CA SER A 630 16.48 -19.79 1.25
C SER A 630 15.68 -19.17 0.10
N GLU A 631 16.07 -19.41 -1.16
CA GLU A 631 15.34 -18.94 -2.36
C GLU A 631 13.86 -19.32 -2.34
N MET A 632 13.54 -20.53 -1.88
CA MET A 632 12.17 -21.05 -1.70
C MET A 632 11.38 -20.45 -0.54
N VAL A 633 11.98 -19.54 0.22
CA VAL A 633 11.31 -18.67 1.22
C VAL A 633 11.43 -17.18 0.81
N GLN A 634 12.09 -16.88 -0.31
CA GLN A 634 12.13 -15.56 -0.94
C GLN A 634 10.85 -15.26 -1.76
N TRP A 635 9.70 -15.43 -1.11
CA TRP A 635 8.38 -15.00 -1.62
C TRP A 635 8.42 -13.61 -2.27
N PRO A 636 7.82 -13.45 -3.47
CA PRO A 636 7.78 -12.17 -4.15
C PRO A 636 6.95 -11.17 -3.34
N PHE A 637 7.34 -9.90 -3.40
CA PHE A 637 6.46 -8.83 -2.93
C PHE A 637 5.42 -8.47 -4.00
N LEU A 638 4.44 -7.68 -3.56
CA LEU A 638 3.39 -7.18 -4.42
C LEU A 638 3.89 -5.98 -5.24
N ASP A 639 4.57 -6.33 -6.34
CA ASP A 639 4.34 -5.74 -7.66
C ASP A 639 4.80 -4.28 -7.87
N GLU A 640 5.58 -4.05 -8.94
CA GLU A 640 5.90 -2.71 -9.44
C GLU A 640 4.65 -1.87 -9.79
N ASN A 641 3.45 -2.48 -9.85
CA ASN A 641 2.17 -1.77 -9.95
C ASN A 641 1.91 -0.74 -8.85
N TRP A 642 2.61 -0.75 -7.70
CA TRP A 642 2.62 0.43 -6.82
C TRP A 642 3.20 1.65 -7.55
N SER A 643 4.36 1.48 -8.18
CA SER A 643 5.10 2.48 -8.95
C SER A 643 4.62 2.69 -10.39
N LEU A 644 3.81 1.81 -10.98
CA LEU A 644 3.18 2.09 -12.29
C LEU A 644 2.04 3.14 -12.19
N GLY A 645 1.59 3.46 -10.97
CA GLY A 645 0.85 4.69 -10.69
C GLY A 645 1.74 5.94 -10.52
N PHE A 646 3.06 5.73 -10.40
CA PHE A 646 4.11 6.75 -10.37
C PHE A 646 4.78 6.84 -11.75
N ASP A 647 4.00 6.85 -12.84
CA ASP A 647 4.40 7.48 -14.10
C ASP A 647 4.42 9.01 -13.95
N LEU A 648 5.15 9.45 -12.92
CA LEU A 648 5.95 10.65 -12.86
C LEU A 648 7.05 10.51 -13.92
N GLY A 649 6.65 10.38 -15.20
CA GLY A 649 7.54 10.16 -16.33
C GLY A 649 8.71 11.12 -16.23
N PHE A 650 9.93 10.62 -16.31
CA PHE A 650 11.09 11.26 -15.68
C PHE A 650 11.28 12.72 -16.16
N ASP A 651 11.02 12.96 -17.45
CA ASP A 651 11.00 14.28 -18.10
C ASP A 651 9.91 15.24 -17.60
N ALA A 652 8.74 14.72 -17.19
CA ALA A 652 7.60 15.49 -16.73
C ALA A 652 7.70 15.86 -15.24
N ALA A 653 8.31 14.99 -14.42
CA ALA A 653 8.51 15.21 -12.99
C ALA A 653 9.81 15.97 -12.68
N TRP A 654 10.89 15.70 -13.41
CA TRP A 654 12.20 16.33 -13.25
C TRP A 654 12.81 16.76 -14.60
N PRO A 655 12.16 17.70 -15.32
CA PRO A 655 12.65 18.19 -16.61
C PRO A 655 14.07 18.78 -16.49
N GLY A 656 15.05 18.06 -17.04
CA GLY A 656 16.46 18.45 -17.05
C GLY A 656 17.45 17.49 -16.36
N LEU A 657 17.04 16.27 -16.00
CA LEU A 657 17.94 15.17 -15.61
C LEU A 657 18.02 14.09 -16.69
N GLY A 658 18.73 14.42 -17.78
CA GLY A 658 19.07 13.56 -18.92
C GLY A 658 20.34 14.04 -19.60
#